data_AF-A0A8H7HDM5-F1
#
_entry.id   AF-A0A8H7HDM5-F1
#
_cell.length_a   1.000
_cell.length_b   1.000
_cell.length_c   1.000
_cell.angle_alpha   90.00
_cell.angle_beta   90.00
_cell.angle_gamma   90.00
#
_symmetry.space_group_name_H-M   'P 1'
#
loop_
_entity.id
_entity.type
_entity.pdbx_description
1 polymer ?
#
loop_
_entity_poly.entity_id
_entity_poly.type
_entity_poly.pdbx_seq_one_letter_code
_entity_poly.pdbx_strand_id
1 'polypeptide(L)'
;MDEDVQVISPSEHGSKRRVSYYYDSDVGLYSYGGAHPMKPYRMRMTHHLVAAYDMLQRMDVFRPRRASQLDMTRFHTDEYIDFLGKVSPETAEELTGNGTRFLVGEDNPAWDGLFEFCSISAGGSISAAQRLNSGAADIAINWAGGLHHAKKREASGFCYVNDIVLGILELLRQFPRVLYIDIDCHHGDGVEEAFYTTDRVFTCSIHKQVNFFPGTGDVHDRGYGPGKGYTANIPLMNGISDEQYASVFQPVIRHIIEWYRPGAIILQCGADSLSGDKLGVFNLSMEGHAACAQFVRSFNIPTILLGGGGYTTKNVARAWTYETACALGIEHEIPRMLPYTDHLEWYGPRYRLDVESSNMQNDNDTAYLEGVKRKVLEGLRDLPFAPSVGLQDVPRMDVGEAIGLVDEEDEESEMDEIDLRLSHHVRNAHTVRSSSTSSSGEEQSYSSGDEAPESSRTPRSRPGNTNRTAPKRIFFRRETDVIWNSHLRSGLGVGAAQHAWDDEEVESNVRAVENSFVDLGMGQMTSGVTLDDIKGNAPDDQKQMCIGVLDFYSSLKDHFAYSVGQRLKLLEVSVGPMINKKSQAIVVCEISLEDDMLNLLGTLHGGCTAYLIDVCSSIAIAIAPQGVNNPEEWWGKVSVSQALNVLYHAPARSGTTLRIVSETIVLGGRAGTIRCEVSTFISGIE
;
A
#
# COMPACT_ATOMS: atom_id res chain seq x y z
N MET A 1 -38.66 35.24 -1.86
CA MET A 1 -39.14 34.19 -2.77
C MET A 1 -38.37 32.96 -2.36
N ASP A 2 -39.01 32.20 -1.48
CA ASP A 2 -38.48 31.01 -0.83
C ASP A 2 -38.31 29.91 -1.89
N GLU A 3 -37.08 29.44 -2.08
CA GLU A 3 -36.84 28.17 -2.76
C GLU A 3 -36.61 27.11 -1.69
N ASP A 4 -37.57 26.21 -1.59
CA ASP A 4 -37.64 25.09 -0.67
C ASP A 4 -36.35 24.27 -0.72
N VAL A 5 -35.68 24.17 0.44
CA VAL A 5 -34.74 23.09 0.74
C VAL A 5 -35.55 21.80 0.70
N GLN A 6 -35.49 21.07 -0.42
CA GLN A 6 -36.04 19.72 -0.48
C GLN A 6 -35.24 18.82 0.46
N VAL A 7 -35.75 18.65 1.67
CA VAL A 7 -35.47 17.49 2.51
C VAL A 7 -35.87 16.28 1.67
N ILE A 8 -34.88 15.55 1.16
CA ILE A 8 -35.10 14.30 0.46
C ILE A 8 -35.80 13.38 1.47
N SER A 9 -37.09 13.13 1.24
CA SER A 9 -37.83 12.13 2.02
C SER A 9 -37.12 10.78 1.84
N PRO A 10 -36.94 9.99 2.91
CA PRO A 10 -36.43 8.63 2.76
C PRO A 10 -37.33 7.91 1.77
N SER A 11 -36.78 7.39 0.68
CA SER A 11 -37.54 6.53 -0.21
C SER A 11 -38.18 5.42 0.62
N GLU A 12 -39.51 5.39 0.68
CA GLU A 12 -40.27 4.49 1.56
C GLU A 12 -40.04 2.99 1.31
N HIS A 13 -39.20 2.60 0.33
CA HIS A 13 -38.94 1.21 -0.06
C HIS A 13 -37.43 0.90 -0.20
N GLY A 14 -36.60 1.34 0.77
CA GLY A 14 -35.23 0.84 0.90
C GLY A 14 -35.25 -0.58 1.48
N SER A 15 -34.90 -1.58 0.68
CA SER A 15 -34.63 -2.95 1.17
C SER A 15 -33.72 -2.90 2.40
N LYS A 16 -34.10 -3.60 3.47
CA LYS A 16 -33.30 -3.71 4.71
C LYS A 16 -31.87 -4.14 4.34
N ARG A 17 -30.89 -3.25 4.58
CA ARG A 17 -29.47 -3.48 4.25
C ARG A 17 -28.91 -4.56 5.16
N ARG A 18 -28.12 -5.48 4.62
CA ARG A 18 -27.38 -6.47 5.40
C ARG A 18 -26.15 -5.80 5.99
N VAL A 19 -26.15 -5.66 7.31
CA VAL A 19 -25.06 -5.03 8.06
C VAL A 19 -24.21 -6.12 8.70
N SER A 20 -22.90 -5.97 8.63
CA SER A 20 -21.94 -6.81 9.33
C SER A 20 -21.06 -5.97 10.24
N TYR A 21 -20.74 -6.49 11.41
CA TYR A 21 -20.06 -5.76 12.46
C TYR A 21 -18.89 -6.58 13.01
N TYR A 22 -17.70 -6.01 13.00
CA TYR A 22 -16.48 -6.67 13.42
C TYR A 22 -16.03 -6.16 14.79
N TYR A 23 -15.81 -7.08 15.72
CA TYR A 23 -15.33 -6.77 17.06
C TYR A 23 -14.51 -7.92 17.64
N ASP A 24 -13.31 -7.61 18.13
CA ASP A 24 -12.51 -8.51 18.98
C ASP A 24 -12.51 -7.93 20.40
N SER A 25 -12.84 -8.76 21.40
CA SER A 25 -12.88 -8.35 22.81
C SER A 25 -11.55 -7.81 23.33
N ASP A 26 -10.44 -8.23 22.73
CA ASP A 26 -9.09 -7.90 23.19
C ASP A 26 -8.72 -6.45 22.83
N VAL A 27 -9.38 -5.85 21.83
CA VAL A 27 -9.05 -4.49 21.34
C VAL A 27 -9.09 -3.45 22.45
N GLY A 28 -10.01 -3.60 23.41
CA GLY A 28 -10.17 -2.68 24.53
C GLY A 28 -9.20 -2.91 25.69
N LEU A 29 -8.38 -3.96 25.64
CA LEU A 29 -7.39 -4.29 26.66
C LEU A 29 -6.03 -3.62 26.41
N TYR A 30 -5.76 -3.24 25.16
CA TYR A 30 -4.52 -2.57 24.78
C TYR A 30 -4.48 -1.11 25.24
N SER A 31 -3.27 -0.63 25.53
CA SER A 31 -3.03 0.71 26.07
C SER A 31 -1.77 1.31 25.46
N TYR A 32 -1.90 2.51 24.89
CA TYR A 32 -0.77 3.33 24.44
C TYR A 32 0.01 3.96 25.63
N GLY A 33 -0.38 3.66 26.87
CA GLY A 33 0.16 4.27 28.08
C GLY A 33 -0.86 5.17 28.79
N GLY A 34 -0.63 5.41 30.09
CA GLY A 34 -1.57 6.11 30.96
C GLY A 34 -1.88 7.55 30.51
N ALA A 35 -0.86 8.31 30.12
CA ALA A 35 -1.00 9.71 29.72
C ALA A 35 -1.43 9.91 28.24
N HIS A 36 -1.24 8.89 27.39
CA HIS A 36 -1.45 9.00 25.95
C HIS A 36 -2.93 9.25 25.59
N PRO A 37 -3.27 10.15 24.66
CA PRO A 37 -4.67 10.49 24.36
C PRO A 37 -5.46 9.37 23.68
N MET A 38 -4.82 8.57 22.83
CA MET A 38 -5.44 7.39 22.19
C MET A 38 -5.76 6.33 23.24
N LYS A 39 -7.05 6.01 23.41
CA LYS A 39 -7.56 4.98 24.34
C LYS A 39 -8.37 3.92 23.59
N PRO A 40 -7.78 2.77 23.22
CA PRO A 40 -8.51 1.66 22.57
C PRO A 40 -9.75 1.16 23.33
N TYR A 41 -9.80 1.41 24.64
CA TYR A 41 -10.98 1.15 25.48
C TYR A 41 -12.29 1.76 24.93
N ARG A 42 -12.23 2.85 24.16
CA ARG A 42 -13.41 3.46 23.53
C ARG A 42 -14.16 2.49 22.60
N MET A 43 -13.47 1.58 21.91
CA MET A 43 -14.10 0.55 21.07
C MET A 43 -14.96 -0.42 21.91
N ARG A 44 -14.49 -0.78 23.11
CA ARG A 44 -15.25 -1.62 24.05
C ARG A 44 -16.48 -0.89 24.59
N MET A 45 -16.35 0.39 24.92
CA MET A 45 -17.49 1.21 25.34
C MET A 45 -18.56 1.30 24.24
N THR A 46 -18.15 1.49 22.98
CA THR A 46 -19.07 1.44 21.83
C THR A 46 -19.75 0.09 21.73
N HIS A 47 -19.00 -1.02 21.80
CA HIS A 47 -19.57 -2.37 21.72
C HIS A 47 -20.62 -2.62 22.80
N HIS A 48 -20.35 -2.22 24.05
CA HIS A 48 -21.30 -2.37 25.15
C HIS A 48 -22.59 -1.56 24.94
N LEU A 49 -22.49 -0.33 24.42
CA LEU A 49 -23.68 0.45 24.08
C LEU A 49 -24.46 -0.16 22.91
N VAL A 50 -23.77 -0.60 21.87
CA VAL A 50 -24.39 -1.29 20.71
C VAL A 50 -25.15 -2.55 21.18
N ALA A 51 -24.57 -3.31 22.11
CA ALA A 51 -25.22 -4.45 22.74
C ALA A 51 -26.44 -4.04 23.57
N ALA A 52 -26.31 -3.02 24.41
CA ALA A 52 -27.37 -2.56 25.31
C ALA A 52 -28.57 -1.90 24.60
N TYR A 53 -28.40 -1.46 23.36
CA TYR A 53 -29.48 -1.03 22.46
C TYR A 53 -30.06 -2.17 21.62
N ASP A 54 -29.70 -3.43 21.90
CA ASP A 54 -30.19 -4.62 21.19
C ASP A 54 -29.92 -4.59 19.68
N MET A 55 -28.81 -3.97 19.26
CA MET A 55 -28.46 -3.85 17.83
C MET A 55 -27.68 -5.07 17.31
N LEU A 56 -26.96 -5.80 18.17
CA LEU A 56 -26.18 -6.98 17.77
C LEU A 56 -27.04 -8.05 17.08
N GLN A 57 -28.28 -8.25 17.52
CA GLN A 57 -29.23 -9.20 16.92
C GLN A 57 -29.80 -8.75 15.56
N ARG A 58 -29.48 -7.53 15.11
CA ARG A 58 -29.95 -6.95 13.84
C ARG A 58 -28.88 -6.94 12.75
N MET A 59 -27.68 -7.47 13.05
CA MET A 59 -26.53 -7.53 12.14
C MET A 59 -25.75 -8.83 12.31
N ASP A 60 -24.94 -9.16 11.32
CA ASP A 60 -24.01 -10.28 11.42
C ASP A 60 -22.76 -9.86 12.19
N VAL A 61 -22.57 -10.39 13.40
CA VAL A 61 -21.46 -10.04 14.28
C VAL A 61 -20.32 -11.04 14.11
N PHE A 62 -19.12 -10.53 13.81
CA PHE A 62 -17.92 -11.34 13.58
C PHE A 62 -16.80 -10.93 14.51
N ARG A 63 -16.06 -11.93 14.98
CA ARG A 63 -14.70 -11.70 15.46
C ARG A 63 -13.78 -11.63 14.24
N PRO A 64 -13.02 -10.54 14.02
CA PRO A 64 -12.15 -10.43 12.87
C PRO A 64 -11.05 -11.48 12.92
N ARG A 65 -10.71 -12.06 11.76
CA ARG A 65 -9.45 -12.79 11.62
C ARG A 65 -8.32 -11.77 11.78
N ARG A 66 -7.44 -11.97 12.75
CA ARG A 66 -6.26 -11.13 12.92
C ARG A 66 -5.40 -11.16 11.65
N ALA A 67 -5.04 -9.99 11.14
CA ALA A 67 -4.20 -9.87 9.95
C ALA A 67 -2.82 -10.48 10.23
N SER A 68 -2.35 -11.31 9.30
CA SER A 68 -0.98 -11.82 9.33
C SER A 68 0.02 -10.76 8.86
N GLN A 69 1.31 -10.98 9.08
CA GLN A 69 2.35 -10.11 8.50
C GLN A 69 2.20 -10.03 6.97
N LEU A 70 1.92 -11.16 6.30
CA LEU A 70 1.68 -11.23 4.86
C LEU A 70 0.48 -10.38 4.42
N ASP A 71 -0.56 -10.31 5.24
CA ASP A 71 -1.72 -9.46 4.94
C ASP A 71 -1.34 -7.98 5.01
N MET A 72 -0.50 -7.58 5.98
CA MET A 72 -0.07 -6.19 6.16
C MET A 72 0.98 -5.73 5.13
N THR A 73 1.84 -6.64 4.66
CA THR A 73 2.89 -6.32 3.67
C THR A 73 2.37 -6.18 2.24
N ARG A 74 1.07 -6.37 2.01
CA ARG A 74 0.40 -5.97 0.76
C ARG A 74 0.51 -4.46 0.48
N PHE A 75 0.70 -3.65 1.54
CA PHE A 75 0.97 -2.22 1.43
C PHE A 75 2.29 -1.85 2.09
N HIS A 76 2.45 -2.21 3.37
CA HIS A 76 3.63 -1.83 4.14
C HIS A 76 4.88 -2.61 3.71
N THR A 77 6.07 -2.07 3.98
CA THR A 77 7.30 -2.82 3.68
C THR A 77 7.50 -3.99 4.65
N ASP A 78 8.14 -5.06 4.17
CA ASP A 78 8.41 -6.25 4.98
C ASP A 78 9.24 -5.90 6.23
N GLU A 79 10.22 -5.00 6.11
CA GLU A 79 11.07 -4.60 7.22
C GLU A 79 10.28 -3.84 8.29
N TYR A 80 9.32 -3.01 7.88
CA TYR A 80 8.50 -2.24 8.82
C TYR A 80 7.55 -3.15 9.60
N ILE A 81 6.93 -4.12 8.93
CA ILE A 81 6.03 -5.07 9.58
C ILE A 81 6.78 -6.06 10.47
N ASP A 82 7.96 -6.55 10.04
CA ASP A 82 8.84 -7.38 10.87
C ASP A 82 9.33 -6.61 12.11
N PHE A 83 9.62 -5.30 11.96
CA PHE A 83 9.91 -4.41 13.08
C PHE A 83 8.74 -4.32 14.06
N LEU A 84 7.52 -4.03 13.59
CA LEU A 84 6.34 -3.93 14.46
C LEU A 84 6.06 -5.24 15.22
N GLY A 85 6.37 -6.40 14.61
CA GLY A 85 6.23 -7.70 15.24
C GLY A 85 7.29 -8.02 16.32
N LYS A 86 8.35 -7.22 16.43
CA LYS A 86 9.47 -7.44 17.37
C LYS A 86 9.61 -6.33 18.41
N VAL A 87 9.16 -5.13 18.09
CA VAL A 87 9.38 -3.96 18.94
C VAL A 87 8.61 -4.08 20.25
N SER A 88 9.31 -3.77 21.33
CA SER A 88 8.84 -3.66 22.72
C SER A 88 9.39 -2.38 23.32
N PRO A 89 8.84 -1.88 24.45
CA PRO A 89 9.38 -0.70 25.14
C PRO A 89 10.90 -0.77 25.38
N GLU A 90 11.43 -1.95 25.71
CA GLU A 90 12.85 -2.17 26.02
C GLU A 90 13.74 -2.16 24.78
N THR A 91 13.22 -2.59 23.63
CA THR A 91 13.98 -2.71 22.38
C THR A 91 13.76 -1.51 21.45
N ALA A 92 12.83 -0.62 21.78
CA ALA A 92 12.40 0.47 20.91
C ALA A 92 13.54 1.39 20.50
N GLU A 93 14.38 1.81 21.45
CA GLU A 93 15.52 2.71 21.18
C GLU A 93 16.50 2.08 20.18
N GLU A 94 16.89 0.83 20.40
CA GLU A 94 17.81 0.11 19.49
C GLU A 94 17.18 -0.14 18.12
N LEU A 95 15.97 -0.69 18.07
CA LEU A 95 15.33 -1.10 16.82
C LEU A 95 14.91 0.09 15.95
N THR A 96 14.62 1.25 16.55
CA THR A 96 14.32 2.49 15.82
C THR A 96 15.56 3.30 15.46
N GLY A 97 16.77 2.84 15.81
CA GLY A 97 18.00 3.60 15.62
C GLY A 97 17.94 4.94 16.34
N ASN A 98 17.57 4.91 17.63
CA ASN A 98 17.32 6.08 18.49
C ASN A 98 16.24 7.02 17.92
N GLY A 99 15.11 6.45 17.46
CA GLY A 99 13.96 7.21 16.96
C GLY A 99 14.11 7.79 15.55
N THR A 100 15.10 7.33 14.78
CA THR A 100 15.37 7.83 13.42
C THR A 100 14.58 7.09 12.33
N ARG A 101 14.01 5.93 12.63
CA ARG A 101 13.18 5.14 11.71
C ARG A 101 11.96 4.52 12.38
N PHE A 102 10.93 4.27 11.58
CA PHE A 102 9.69 3.53 11.90
C PHE A 102 8.76 4.18 12.93
N LEU A 103 9.24 4.51 14.13
CA LEU A 103 8.48 5.24 15.16
C LEU A 103 9.04 6.65 15.28
N VAL A 104 8.80 7.46 14.25
CA VAL A 104 9.34 8.83 14.18
C VAL A 104 8.50 9.75 15.07
N GLY A 105 9.19 10.55 15.89
CA GLY A 105 8.57 11.45 16.87
C GLY A 105 8.19 10.75 18.19
N GLU A 106 7.51 11.48 19.06
CA GLU A 106 7.13 10.99 20.41
C GLU A 106 5.71 10.42 20.46
N ASP A 107 4.91 10.65 19.41
CA ASP A 107 3.48 10.36 19.38
C ASP A 107 3.16 8.87 19.13
N ASN A 108 4.12 8.06 18.68
CA ASN A 108 3.91 6.64 18.38
C ASN A 108 4.77 5.75 19.28
N PRO A 109 4.44 5.60 20.57
CA PRO A 109 5.25 4.83 21.50
C PRO A 109 5.30 3.34 21.13
N ALA A 110 6.35 2.63 21.54
CA ALA A 110 6.32 1.18 21.61
C ALA A 110 5.61 0.74 22.90
N TRP A 111 4.82 -0.33 22.83
CA TRP A 111 4.07 -0.87 23.96
C TRP A 111 3.72 -2.34 23.73
N ASP A 112 3.49 -3.07 24.82
CA ASP A 112 3.20 -4.50 24.78
C ASP A 112 1.88 -4.80 24.10
N GLY A 113 1.90 -5.65 23.07
CA GLY A 113 0.72 -5.98 22.29
C GLY A 113 0.47 -5.08 21.08
N LEU A 114 1.44 -4.24 20.70
CA LEU A 114 1.33 -3.32 19.56
C LEU A 114 0.95 -4.05 18.27
N PHE A 115 1.66 -5.12 17.93
CA PHE A 115 1.40 -5.88 16.70
C PHE A 115 0.02 -6.54 16.73
N GLU A 116 -0.39 -7.09 17.86
CA GLU A 116 -1.68 -7.74 18.04
C GLU A 116 -2.82 -6.74 17.88
N PHE A 117 -2.71 -5.53 18.42
CA PHE A 117 -3.67 -4.47 18.20
C PHE A 117 -3.78 -4.10 16.71
N CYS A 118 -2.64 -3.93 16.03
CA CYS A 118 -2.60 -3.67 14.59
C CYS A 118 -3.27 -4.81 13.81
N SER A 119 -3.06 -6.06 14.23
CA SER A 119 -3.64 -7.23 13.57
C SER A 119 -5.16 -7.31 13.70
N ILE A 120 -5.74 -6.85 14.81
CA ILE A 120 -7.19 -6.78 15.00
C ILE A 120 -7.78 -5.70 14.09
N SER A 121 -7.19 -4.51 14.10
CA SER A 121 -7.63 -3.37 13.29
C SER A 121 -7.59 -3.69 11.79
N ALA A 122 -6.42 -4.09 11.28
CA ALA A 122 -6.23 -4.47 9.88
C ALA A 122 -7.09 -5.68 9.48
N GLY A 123 -7.17 -6.68 10.36
CA GLY A 123 -7.96 -7.89 10.14
C GLY A 123 -9.45 -7.59 9.97
N GLY A 124 -10.00 -6.67 10.77
CA GLY A 124 -11.39 -6.23 10.65
C GLY A 124 -11.69 -5.53 9.33
N SER A 125 -10.82 -4.63 8.89
CA SER A 125 -11.01 -3.86 7.65
C SER A 125 -10.85 -4.73 6.40
N ILE A 126 -9.89 -5.67 6.40
CA ILE A 126 -9.74 -6.67 5.33
C ILE A 126 -10.96 -7.60 5.28
N SER A 127 -11.41 -8.13 6.43
CA SER A 127 -12.58 -9.02 6.49
C SER A 127 -13.86 -8.31 6.05
N ALA A 128 -14.03 -7.05 6.42
CA ALA A 128 -15.11 -6.19 5.96
C ALA A 128 -15.12 -6.06 4.43
N ALA A 129 -13.96 -5.76 3.82
CA ALA A 129 -13.81 -5.66 2.38
C ALA A 129 -14.11 -6.99 1.66
N GLN A 130 -13.61 -8.12 2.16
CA GLN A 130 -13.92 -9.46 1.63
C GLN A 130 -15.43 -9.77 1.64
N ARG A 131 -16.12 -9.33 2.70
CA ARG A 131 -17.57 -9.55 2.84
C ARG A 131 -18.40 -8.69 1.89
N LEU A 132 -17.95 -7.46 1.58
CA LEU A 132 -18.54 -6.64 0.52
C LEU A 132 -18.24 -7.22 -0.87
N ASN A 133 -17.00 -7.64 -1.12
CA ASN A 133 -16.57 -8.25 -2.39
C ASN A 133 -17.36 -9.50 -2.75
N SER A 134 -17.69 -10.33 -1.76
CA SER A 134 -18.53 -11.53 -1.94
C SER A 134 -20.02 -11.22 -2.07
N GLY A 135 -20.44 -9.96 -1.87
CA GLY A 135 -21.85 -9.57 -1.83
C GLY A 135 -22.60 -10.13 -0.62
N ALA A 136 -21.90 -10.58 0.42
CA ALA A 136 -22.49 -11.13 1.63
C ALA A 136 -22.96 -10.03 2.62
N ALA A 137 -22.48 -8.80 2.46
CA ALA A 137 -22.94 -7.63 3.20
C ALA A 137 -23.10 -6.42 2.28
N ASP A 138 -24.02 -5.54 2.63
CA ASP A 138 -24.20 -4.26 1.95
C ASP A 138 -23.52 -3.11 2.72
N ILE A 139 -23.39 -3.27 4.04
CA ILE A 139 -22.62 -2.38 4.92
C ILE A 139 -21.77 -3.24 5.87
N ALA A 140 -20.50 -2.91 6.05
CA ALA A 140 -19.64 -3.53 7.05
C ALA A 140 -19.07 -2.47 7.99
N ILE A 141 -18.95 -2.79 9.28
CA ILE A 141 -18.53 -1.86 10.33
C ILE A 141 -17.32 -2.43 11.06
N ASN A 142 -16.25 -1.66 11.15
CA ASN A 142 -15.07 -1.96 11.97
C ASN A 142 -14.60 -0.70 12.72
N TRP A 143 -15.14 -0.47 13.92
CA TRP A 143 -14.76 0.68 14.75
C TRP A 143 -13.32 0.59 15.31
N ALA A 144 -12.65 -0.56 15.22
CA ALA A 144 -11.24 -0.68 15.58
C ALA A 144 -10.29 -0.17 14.50
N GLY A 145 -10.78 -0.03 13.25
CA GLY A 145 -10.05 0.48 12.11
C GLY A 145 -10.11 2.00 11.96
N GLY A 146 -9.69 2.49 10.80
CA GLY A 146 -9.68 3.91 10.46
C GLY A 146 -8.37 4.63 10.78
N LEU A 147 -7.25 3.90 10.88
CA LEU A 147 -5.94 4.44 11.23
C LEU A 147 -5.25 5.07 10.02
N HIS A 148 -5.76 6.23 9.61
CA HIS A 148 -5.47 6.87 8.31
C HIS A 148 -4.07 7.51 8.16
N HIS A 149 -3.33 7.73 9.25
CA HIS A 149 -2.03 8.43 9.20
C HIS A 149 -0.85 7.51 8.91
N ALA A 150 -1.01 6.20 9.11
CA ALA A 150 0.07 5.23 8.94
C ALA A 150 0.59 5.26 7.49
N LYS A 151 1.92 5.35 7.35
CA LYS A 151 2.61 5.43 6.05
C LYS A 151 3.11 4.05 5.63
N LYS A 152 3.63 3.96 4.40
CA LYS A 152 4.15 2.68 3.87
C LYS A 152 5.25 2.07 4.75
N ARG A 153 6.10 2.90 5.36
CA ARG A 153 7.29 2.46 6.12
C ARG A 153 7.45 3.12 7.49
N GLU A 154 6.44 3.83 7.99
CA GLU A 154 6.54 4.52 9.28
C GLU A 154 5.18 4.73 9.92
N ALA A 155 5.18 4.74 11.25
CA ALA A 155 4.04 5.13 12.07
C ALA A 155 3.93 6.65 12.10
N SER A 156 2.70 7.16 12.15
CA SER A 156 2.42 8.59 12.22
C SER A 156 1.06 8.81 12.89
N GLY A 157 0.91 9.87 13.70
CA GLY A 157 -0.38 10.25 14.28
C GLY A 157 -1.14 9.12 14.99
N PHE A 158 -0.47 8.38 15.87
CA PHE A 158 -1.00 7.21 16.60
C PHE A 158 -1.28 5.96 15.73
N CYS A 159 -1.00 6.02 14.43
CA CYS A 159 -1.30 4.98 13.45
C CYS A 159 -0.02 4.24 13.04
N TYR A 160 -0.03 2.91 13.18
CA TYR A 160 1.11 2.05 12.82
C TYR A 160 0.84 1.27 11.52
N VAL A 161 -0.33 0.64 11.40
CA VAL A 161 -0.76 -0.08 10.19
C VAL A 161 -1.97 0.63 9.59
N ASN A 162 -1.93 0.91 8.29
CA ASN A 162 -3.00 1.57 7.56
C ASN A 162 -4.03 0.51 7.11
N ASP A 163 -4.95 0.17 8.01
CA ASP A 163 -6.02 -0.80 7.77
C ASP A 163 -6.95 -0.38 6.63
N ILE A 164 -7.07 0.93 6.40
CA ILE A 164 -7.89 1.52 5.34
C ILE A 164 -7.30 1.17 3.97
N VAL A 165 -6.00 1.42 3.78
CA VAL A 165 -5.31 1.10 2.52
C VAL A 165 -5.42 -0.40 2.21
N LEU A 166 -5.23 -1.26 3.21
CA LEU A 166 -5.39 -2.71 3.06
C LEU A 166 -6.83 -3.10 2.68
N GLY A 167 -7.83 -2.46 3.29
CA GLY A 167 -9.24 -2.63 2.94
C GLY A 167 -9.57 -2.17 1.51
N ILE A 168 -9.01 -1.04 1.07
CA ILE A 168 -9.18 -0.53 -0.30
C ILE A 168 -8.54 -1.48 -1.31
N LEU A 169 -7.31 -1.96 -1.06
CA LEU A 169 -6.64 -2.94 -1.92
C LEU A 169 -7.46 -4.22 -2.09
N GLU A 170 -8.11 -4.68 -1.02
CA GLU A 170 -9.02 -5.82 -1.08
C GLU A 170 -10.28 -5.48 -1.91
N LEU A 171 -10.93 -4.34 -1.69
CA LEU A 171 -12.09 -3.90 -2.50
C LEU A 171 -11.76 -3.78 -3.99
N LEU A 172 -10.56 -3.31 -4.33
CA LEU A 172 -10.10 -3.15 -5.71
C LEU A 172 -9.96 -4.48 -6.47
N ARG A 173 -10.08 -5.63 -5.81
CA ARG A 173 -10.18 -6.95 -6.46
C ARG A 173 -11.51 -7.17 -7.19
N GLN A 174 -12.60 -6.52 -6.76
CA GLN A 174 -13.93 -6.64 -7.37
C GLN A 174 -14.45 -5.31 -7.91
N PHE A 175 -14.15 -4.20 -7.23
CA PHE A 175 -14.64 -2.89 -7.59
C PHE A 175 -13.58 -2.12 -8.41
N PRO A 176 -13.88 -1.71 -9.65
CA PRO A 176 -12.92 -0.97 -10.47
C PRO A 176 -12.53 0.38 -9.85
N ARG A 177 -13.46 0.98 -9.11
CA ARG A 177 -13.36 2.31 -8.51
C ARG A 177 -13.86 2.27 -7.06
N VAL A 178 -13.05 2.75 -6.13
CA VAL A 178 -13.38 2.86 -4.71
C VAL A 178 -13.33 4.33 -4.29
N LEU A 179 -14.34 4.80 -3.57
CA LEU A 179 -14.35 6.14 -3.00
C LEU A 179 -14.01 6.05 -1.50
N TYR A 180 -12.99 6.77 -1.09
CA TYR A 180 -12.62 6.97 0.31
C TYR A 180 -13.12 8.36 0.75
N ILE A 181 -13.91 8.39 1.82
CA ILE A 181 -14.42 9.61 2.46
C ILE A 181 -13.91 9.64 3.89
N ASP A 182 -13.33 10.77 4.30
CA ASP A 182 -12.71 10.96 5.60
C ASP A 182 -13.33 12.18 6.30
N ILE A 183 -13.98 11.93 7.45
CA ILE A 183 -14.61 12.95 8.30
C ILE A 183 -13.90 13.13 9.65
N ASP A 184 -12.68 12.61 9.79
CA ASP A 184 -11.78 12.92 10.89
C ASP A 184 -11.43 14.41 10.92
N CYS A 185 -11.12 14.95 12.09
CA CYS A 185 -10.66 16.34 12.18
C CYS A 185 -9.30 16.55 11.49
N HIS A 186 -8.49 15.50 11.37
CA HIS A 186 -7.18 15.53 10.73
C HIS A 186 -7.26 15.08 9.26
N HIS A 187 -6.32 15.57 8.46
CA HIS A 187 -6.23 15.16 7.06
C HIS A 187 -5.84 13.67 6.96
N GLY A 188 -6.58 12.90 6.14
CA GLY A 188 -6.35 11.49 5.83
C GLY A 188 -5.13 11.21 4.95
N ASP A 189 -3.98 11.75 5.36
CA ASP A 189 -2.77 11.88 4.57
C ASP A 189 -2.08 10.54 4.19
N GLY A 190 -2.16 9.51 5.03
CA GLY A 190 -1.60 8.18 4.70
C GLY A 190 -2.40 7.46 3.60
N VAL A 191 -3.72 7.61 3.60
CA VAL A 191 -4.58 7.05 2.54
C VAL A 191 -4.43 7.86 1.25
N GLU A 192 -4.39 9.19 1.35
CA GLU A 192 -4.13 10.07 0.21
C GLU A 192 -2.78 9.74 -0.45
N GLU A 193 -1.69 9.65 0.32
CA GLU A 193 -0.37 9.32 -0.21
C GLU A 193 -0.35 7.96 -0.92
N ALA A 194 -0.98 6.94 -0.33
CA ALA A 194 -1.00 5.59 -0.88
C ALA A 194 -1.65 5.51 -2.26
N PHE A 195 -2.61 6.40 -2.56
CA PHE A 195 -3.37 6.40 -3.80
C PHE A 195 -3.19 7.67 -4.66
N TYR A 196 -2.23 8.53 -4.30
CA TYR A 196 -2.04 9.85 -4.93
C TYR A 196 -1.80 9.80 -6.45
N THR A 197 -1.36 8.65 -6.96
CA THR A 197 -0.98 8.44 -8.36
C THR A 197 -1.92 7.54 -9.14
N THR A 198 -3.08 7.15 -8.59
CA THR A 198 -4.08 6.31 -9.27
C THR A 198 -5.44 6.97 -9.40
N ASP A 199 -6.15 6.67 -10.47
CA ASP A 199 -7.55 7.06 -10.72
C ASP A 199 -8.56 6.02 -10.24
N ARG A 200 -8.10 4.84 -9.77
CA ARG A 200 -8.94 3.75 -9.26
C ARG A 200 -9.45 3.97 -7.83
N VAL A 201 -8.88 4.92 -7.12
CA VAL A 201 -9.32 5.31 -5.78
C VAL A 201 -9.48 6.82 -5.78
N PHE A 202 -10.65 7.29 -5.37
CA PHE A 202 -10.88 8.71 -5.15
C PHE A 202 -10.78 8.98 -3.64
N THR A 203 -9.89 9.87 -3.22
CA THR A 203 -9.77 10.29 -1.81
C THR A 203 -10.45 11.64 -1.59
N CYS A 204 -11.33 11.73 -0.59
CA CYS A 204 -11.95 12.99 -0.20
C CYS A 204 -11.89 13.16 1.33
N SER A 205 -11.19 14.20 1.78
CA SER A 205 -11.00 14.48 3.20
C SER A 205 -11.49 15.88 3.57
N ILE A 206 -12.22 15.97 4.69
CA ILE A 206 -12.77 17.21 5.23
C ILE A 206 -12.18 17.44 6.62
N HIS A 207 -11.21 18.35 6.72
CA HIS A 207 -10.32 18.42 7.87
C HIS A 207 -9.89 19.84 8.22
N LYS A 208 -9.27 19.99 9.38
CA LYS A 208 -8.64 21.22 9.85
C LYS A 208 -7.23 21.35 9.27
N GLN A 209 -6.90 22.46 8.59
CA GLN A 209 -5.59 22.59 7.90
C GLN A 209 -4.55 23.45 8.67
N VAL A 210 -4.86 24.71 8.97
CA VAL A 210 -3.84 25.71 9.39
C VAL A 210 -3.23 25.42 10.78
N ASN A 211 -1.90 25.30 10.90
CA ASN A 211 -1.21 24.99 12.16
C ASN A 211 -1.78 23.75 12.88
N PHE A 212 -2.11 22.72 12.11
CA PHE A 212 -2.73 21.50 12.62
C PHE A 212 -2.05 20.29 12.00
N PHE A 213 -1.94 19.20 12.76
CA PHE A 213 -1.41 17.94 12.25
C PHE A 213 -2.34 17.39 11.16
N PRO A 214 -1.84 16.78 10.07
CA PRO A 214 -0.44 16.50 9.73
C PRO A 214 0.28 17.61 8.94
N GLY A 215 -0.40 18.73 8.62
CA GLY A 215 0.17 19.84 7.84
C GLY A 215 0.07 19.68 6.32
N THR A 216 -0.60 18.64 5.83
CA THR A 216 -0.95 18.41 4.41
C THR A 216 -2.45 18.61 4.18
N GLY A 217 -2.94 18.40 2.96
CA GLY A 217 -4.37 18.47 2.63
C GLY A 217 -4.80 19.87 2.17
N ASP A 218 -3.93 20.58 1.45
CA ASP A 218 -4.33 21.84 0.85
C ASP A 218 -5.40 21.63 -0.24
N VAL A 219 -6.27 22.61 -0.44
CA VAL A 219 -7.27 22.59 -1.52
C VAL A 219 -6.62 22.42 -2.92
N HIS A 220 -5.33 22.74 -3.05
CA HIS A 220 -4.53 22.56 -4.25
C HIS A 220 -3.85 21.19 -4.37
N ASP A 221 -3.83 20.39 -3.31
CA ASP A 221 -3.36 18.99 -3.32
C ASP A 221 -4.43 18.11 -3.99
N ARG A 222 -4.13 17.66 -5.20
CA ARG A 222 -5.13 17.11 -6.13
C ARG A 222 -4.64 15.85 -6.85
N GLY A 223 -3.71 15.11 -6.26
CA GLY A 223 -3.12 13.93 -6.89
C GLY A 223 -2.08 14.28 -7.96
N TYR A 224 -1.39 13.25 -8.44
CA TYR A 224 -0.30 13.35 -9.40
C TYR A 224 -0.42 12.29 -10.50
N GLY A 225 0.10 12.58 -11.71
CA GLY A 225 0.06 11.63 -12.82
C GLY A 225 -1.37 11.16 -13.13
N PRO A 226 -1.62 9.83 -13.25
CA PRO A 226 -2.96 9.29 -13.45
C PRO A 226 -3.96 9.64 -12.33
N GLY A 227 -3.48 9.79 -11.09
CA GLY A 227 -4.31 10.17 -9.94
C GLY A 227 -4.66 11.66 -9.87
N LYS A 228 -4.14 12.48 -10.79
CA LYS A 228 -4.46 13.91 -10.83
C LYS A 228 -5.95 14.13 -11.05
N GLY A 229 -6.59 14.78 -10.08
CA GLY A 229 -8.01 15.06 -10.03
C GLY A 229 -8.85 14.08 -9.20
N TYR A 230 -8.26 12.97 -8.75
CA TYR A 230 -8.91 11.94 -7.94
C TYR A 230 -8.63 12.10 -6.44
N THR A 231 -8.28 13.32 -6.05
CA THR A 231 -8.06 13.73 -4.66
C THR A 231 -8.77 15.06 -4.46
N ALA A 232 -9.60 15.15 -3.43
CA ALA A 232 -10.36 16.35 -3.07
C ALA A 232 -10.20 16.66 -1.58
N ASN A 233 -9.49 17.74 -1.29
CA ASN A 233 -9.30 18.24 0.06
C ASN A 233 -10.20 19.44 0.35
N ILE A 234 -10.94 19.36 1.46
CA ILE A 234 -11.83 20.40 1.96
C ILE A 234 -11.23 20.91 3.28
N PRO A 235 -10.30 21.89 3.21
CA PRO A 235 -9.75 22.47 4.42
C PRO A 235 -10.75 23.39 5.10
N LEU A 236 -10.83 23.28 6.42
CA LEU A 236 -11.72 24.03 7.29
C LEU A 236 -10.96 24.76 8.40
N MET A 237 -11.65 25.69 9.05
CA MET A 237 -11.22 26.42 10.24
C MET A 237 -11.91 25.89 11.50
N ASN A 238 -11.57 26.44 12.67
CA ASN A 238 -12.11 25.99 13.95
C ASN A 238 -13.64 26.17 14.04
N GLY A 239 -14.26 25.33 14.85
CA GLY A 239 -15.61 25.55 15.36
C GLY A 239 -16.74 25.41 14.35
N ILE A 240 -16.52 24.73 13.20
CA ILE A 240 -17.56 24.50 12.20
C ILE A 240 -18.81 23.86 12.82
N SER A 241 -19.99 24.36 12.45
CA SER A 241 -21.29 23.84 12.89
C SER A 241 -21.83 22.74 11.98
N ASP A 242 -22.83 22.01 12.46
CA ASP A 242 -23.50 20.94 11.71
C ASP A 242 -24.04 21.42 10.35
N GLU A 243 -24.72 22.57 10.34
CA GLU A 243 -25.34 23.12 9.12
C GLU A 243 -24.29 23.52 8.09
N GLN A 244 -23.20 24.15 8.55
CA GLN A 244 -22.11 24.56 7.68
C GLN A 244 -21.33 23.36 7.14
N TYR A 245 -21.06 22.35 7.99
CA TYR A 245 -20.41 21.13 7.57
C TYR A 245 -21.24 20.42 6.48
N ALA A 246 -22.55 20.27 6.70
CA ALA A 246 -23.47 19.71 5.71
C ALA A 246 -23.51 20.51 4.39
N SER A 247 -23.41 21.85 4.47
CA SER A 247 -23.44 22.75 3.31
C SER A 247 -22.26 22.58 2.34
N VAL A 248 -21.18 21.95 2.81
CA VAL A 248 -19.99 21.62 2.00
C VAL A 248 -19.91 20.12 1.73
N PHE A 249 -20.12 19.28 2.74
CA PHE A 249 -20.06 17.83 2.64
C PHE A 249 -21.04 17.30 1.58
N GLN A 250 -22.33 17.62 1.71
CA GLN A 250 -23.35 17.00 0.85
C GLN A 250 -23.18 17.37 -0.63
N PRO A 251 -22.97 18.64 -1.01
CA PRO A 251 -22.78 18.99 -2.43
C PRO A 251 -21.52 18.37 -3.03
N VAL A 252 -20.40 18.35 -2.30
CA VAL A 252 -19.13 17.80 -2.80
C VAL A 252 -19.22 16.29 -2.95
N ILE A 253 -19.65 15.57 -1.91
CA ILE A 253 -19.77 14.11 -1.95
C ILE A 253 -20.80 13.66 -3.00
N ARG A 254 -21.94 14.35 -3.13
CA ARG A 254 -22.90 14.06 -4.21
C ARG A 254 -22.25 14.18 -5.58
N HIS A 255 -21.54 15.28 -5.83
CA HIS A 255 -20.88 15.51 -7.10
C HIS A 255 -19.83 14.43 -7.40
N ILE A 256 -19.00 14.07 -6.41
CA ILE A 256 -18.02 13.00 -6.55
C ILE A 256 -18.72 11.67 -6.86
N ILE A 257 -19.78 11.28 -6.15
CA ILE A 257 -20.48 10.02 -6.41
C ILE A 257 -21.10 9.99 -7.82
N GLU A 258 -21.78 11.06 -8.22
CA GLU A 258 -22.41 11.17 -9.54
C GLU A 258 -21.40 11.12 -10.69
N TRP A 259 -20.24 11.73 -10.49
CA TRP A 259 -19.19 11.87 -11.49
C TRP A 259 -18.23 10.68 -11.53
N TYR A 260 -17.71 10.27 -10.37
CA TYR A 260 -16.73 9.18 -10.24
C TYR A 260 -17.39 7.79 -10.32
N ARG A 261 -18.67 7.68 -9.95
CA ARG A 261 -19.43 6.41 -9.94
C ARG A 261 -18.68 5.26 -9.25
N PRO A 262 -18.33 5.39 -7.96
CA PRO A 262 -17.64 4.34 -7.24
C PRO A 262 -18.49 3.07 -7.13
N GLY A 263 -17.84 1.91 -7.14
CA GLY A 263 -18.49 0.62 -6.90
C GLY A 263 -18.60 0.26 -5.41
N ALA A 264 -17.70 0.82 -4.60
CA ALA A 264 -17.70 0.68 -3.14
C ALA A 264 -17.21 1.97 -2.48
N ILE A 265 -17.62 2.20 -1.23
CA ILE A 265 -17.23 3.34 -0.41
C ILE A 265 -16.56 2.84 0.88
N ILE A 266 -15.49 3.48 1.30
CA ILE A 266 -15.04 3.46 2.69
C ILE A 266 -15.27 4.84 3.29
N LEU A 267 -16.04 4.90 4.37
CA LEU A 267 -16.23 6.10 5.18
C LEU A 267 -15.47 5.91 6.50
N GLN A 268 -14.41 6.68 6.69
CA GLN A 268 -13.71 6.80 7.96
C GLN A 268 -14.50 7.78 8.82
N CYS A 269 -15.00 7.33 9.98
CA CYS A 269 -15.84 8.09 10.90
C CYS A 269 -15.04 8.56 12.12
N GLY A 270 -13.92 9.25 11.88
CA GLY A 270 -13.11 9.87 12.93
C GLY A 270 -13.97 10.76 13.82
N ALA A 271 -13.98 10.47 15.12
CA ALA A 271 -14.89 11.08 16.09
C ALA A 271 -14.26 12.25 16.85
N ASP A 272 -13.04 12.66 16.49
CA ASP A 272 -12.41 13.88 17.00
C ASP A 272 -12.92 15.16 16.31
N SER A 273 -13.67 15.05 15.22
CA SER A 273 -14.43 16.16 14.64
C SER A 273 -15.66 16.56 15.48
N LEU A 274 -15.99 15.81 16.53
CA LEU A 274 -17.09 16.11 17.46
C LEU A 274 -16.74 17.26 18.41
N SER A 275 -17.78 17.98 18.83
CA SER A 275 -17.71 19.00 19.86
C SER A 275 -17.20 18.45 21.19
N GLY A 276 -16.29 19.20 21.81
CA GLY A 276 -15.71 18.86 23.12
C GLY A 276 -14.76 17.66 23.06
N ASP A 277 -14.21 17.34 21.89
CA ASP A 277 -13.05 16.47 21.79
C ASP A 277 -11.81 17.09 22.49
N LYS A 278 -10.85 16.26 22.91
CA LYS A 278 -9.65 16.73 23.62
C LYS A 278 -8.57 17.29 22.70
N LEU A 279 -8.52 16.85 21.44
CA LEU A 279 -7.53 17.28 20.45
C LEU A 279 -8.18 18.00 19.27
N GLY A 280 -9.35 17.53 18.83
CA GLY A 280 -10.11 18.14 17.76
C GLY A 280 -10.68 19.51 18.12
N VAL A 281 -10.85 20.34 17.10
CA VAL A 281 -11.21 21.77 17.24
C VAL A 281 -12.48 22.14 16.46
N PHE A 282 -13.29 21.14 16.10
CA PHE A 282 -14.59 21.34 15.49
C PHE A 282 -15.72 21.36 16.53
N ASN A 283 -16.93 21.69 16.08
CA ASN A 283 -18.09 21.86 16.95
C ASN A 283 -19.28 21.01 16.51
N LEU A 284 -19.02 19.86 15.86
CA LEU A 284 -20.08 18.98 15.38
C LEU A 284 -20.82 18.30 16.52
N SER A 285 -22.14 18.25 16.43
CA SER A 285 -22.93 17.37 17.27
C SER A 285 -22.82 15.92 16.80
N MET A 286 -23.30 14.98 17.62
CA MET A 286 -23.47 13.58 17.20
C MET A 286 -24.34 13.47 15.94
N GLU A 287 -25.34 14.33 15.80
CA GLU A 287 -26.31 14.27 14.71
C GLU A 287 -25.72 14.84 13.42
N GLY A 288 -24.97 15.95 13.50
CA GLY A 288 -24.25 16.50 12.36
C GLY A 288 -23.20 15.55 11.81
N HIS A 289 -22.46 14.87 12.71
CA HIS A 289 -21.49 13.85 12.33
C HIS A 289 -22.17 12.65 11.66
N ALA A 290 -23.18 12.06 12.30
CA ALA A 290 -23.91 10.91 11.77
C ALA A 290 -24.73 11.21 10.49
N ALA A 291 -25.08 12.47 10.23
CA ALA A 291 -25.70 12.87 8.98
C ALA A 291 -24.81 12.55 7.76
N CYS A 292 -23.49 12.50 7.94
CA CYS A 292 -22.55 12.06 6.90
C CYS A 292 -22.75 10.58 6.54
N ALA A 293 -22.82 9.71 7.55
CA ALA A 293 -23.09 8.28 7.36
C ALA A 293 -24.48 8.03 6.75
N GLN A 294 -25.51 8.74 7.21
CA GLN A 294 -26.86 8.68 6.63
C GLN A 294 -26.89 9.13 5.16
N PHE A 295 -26.17 10.19 4.83
CA PHE A 295 -26.07 10.69 3.47
C PHE A 295 -25.39 9.67 2.55
N VAL A 296 -24.26 9.10 2.96
CA VAL A 296 -23.57 8.04 2.21
C VAL A 296 -24.47 6.80 2.04
N ARG A 297 -25.15 6.36 3.11
CA ARG A 297 -26.11 5.25 3.08
C ARG A 297 -27.20 5.44 2.01
N SER A 298 -27.67 6.68 1.81
CA SER A 298 -28.76 7.00 0.87
C SER A 298 -28.45 6.64 -0.59
N PHE A 299 -27.17 6.57 -0.97
CA PHE A 299 -26.75 6.21 -2.33
C PHE A 299 -26.80 4.70 -2.62
N ASN A 300 -27.04 3.87 -1.61
CA ASN A 300 -27.15 2.40 -1.73
C ASN A 300 -25.90 1.70 -2.33
N ILE A 301 -24.73 2.33 -2.25
CA ILE A 301 -23.45 1.73 -2.68
C ILE A 301 -22.91 0.85 -1.53
N PRO A 302 -22.27 -0.31 -1.79
CA PRO A 302 -21.58 -1.07 -0.74
C PRO A 302 -20.64 -0.18 0.08
N THR A 303 -20.75 -0.20 1.41
CA THR A 303 -20.02 0.75 2.28
C THR A 303 -19.35 0.06 3.46
N ILE A 304 -18.08 0.41 3.71
CA ILE A 304 -17.40 0.11 4.97
C ILE A 304 -17.41 1.36 5.85
N LEU A 305 -17.88 1.24 7.10
CA LEU A 305 -17.74 2.25 8.13
C LEU A 305 -16.56 1.88 9.03
N LEU A 306 -15.58 2.78 9.13
CA LEU A 306 -14.41 2.61 9.98
C LEU A 306 -14.44 3.62 11.13
N GLY A 307 -13.65 3.35 12.17
CA GLY A 307 -13.41 4.31 13.25
C GLY A 307 -12.51 5.46 12.80
N GLY A 308 -11.49 5.77 13.60
CA GLY A 308 -10.62 6.93 13.40
C GLY A 308 -10.19 7.58 14.69
N GLY A 309 -9.87 8.86 14.67
CA GLY A 309 -9.61 9.69 15.85
C GLY A 309 -10.79 9.76 16.82
N GLY A 310 -10.58 10.43 17.96
CA GLY A 310 -11.59 10.63 19.00
C GLY A 310 -11.05 10.36 20.41
N TYR A 311 -10.89 11.43 21.18
CA TYR A 311 -10.09 11.46 22.40
C TYR A 311 -10.92 11.83 23.65
N THR A 312 -12.15 12.33 23.44
CA THR A 312 -13.22 12.27 24.44
C THR A 312 -13.98 10.95 24.32
N THR A 313 -13.43 9.88 24.92
CA THR A 313 -13.87 8.47 24.77
C THR A 313 -15.38 8.24 24.92
N LYS A 314 -16.05 8.93 25.85
CA LYS A 314 -17.51 8.83 26.03
C LYS A 314 -18.30 9.38 24.83
N ASN A 315 -17.80 10.41 24.16
CA ASN A 315 -18.45 10.99 22.98
C ASN A 315 -18.20 10.10 21.75
N VAL A 316 -17.03 9.49 21.64
CA VAL A 316 -16.76 8.45 20.63
C VAL A 316 -17.74 7.30 20.75
N ALA A 317 -17.93 6.78 21.97
CA ALA A 317 -18.87 5.69 22.22
C ALA A 317 -20.31 6.06 21.83
N ARG A 318 -20.73 7.30 22.08
CA ARG A 318 -22.03 7.83 21.67
C ARG A 318 -22.17 7.87 20.14
N ALA A 319 -21.23 8.52 19.47
CA ALA A 319 -21.27 8.73 18.03
C ALA A 319 -21.28 7.42 17.26
N TRP A 320 -20.31 6.53 17.49
CA TRP A 320 -20.23 5.25 16.80
C TRP A 320 -21.42 4.33 17.11
N THR A 321 -22.02 4.42 18.31
CA THR A 321 -23.28 3.72 18.61
C THR A 321 -24.43 4.25 17.76
N TYR A 322 -24.58 5.58 17.67
CA TYR A 322 -25.63 6.21 16.88
C TYR A 322 -25.43 5.99 15.36
N GLU A 323 -24.19 6.03 14.88
CA GLU A 323 -23.85 5.70 13.49
C GLU A 323 -24.07 4.22 13.18
N THR A 324 -23.92 3.31 14.16
CA THR A 324 -24.33 1.90 14.00
C THR A 324 -25.85 1.79 13.81
N ALA A 325 -26.64 2.57 14.56
CA ALA A 325 -28.09 2.64 14.36
C ALA A 325 -28.43 3.23 12.97
N CYS A 326 -27.66 4.21 12.50
CA CYS A 326 -27.75 4.74 11.14
C CYS A 326 -27.40 3.66 10.11
N ALA A 327 -26.35 2.86 10.28
CA ALA A 327 -26.06 1.77 9.35
C ALA A 327 -27.23 0.77 9.22
N LEU A 328 -27.93 0.52 10.33
CA LEU A 328 -29.09 -0.36 10.42
C LEU A 328 -30.41 0.29 9.94
N GLY A 329 -30.47 1.61 9.79
CA GLY A 329 -31.69 2.33 9.44
C GLY A 329 -32.71 2.44 10.58
N ILE A 330 -32.25 2.39 11.83
CA ILE A 330 -33.08 2.38 13.05
C ILE A 330 -32.76 3.54 14.00
N GLU A 331 -32.07 4.58 13.52
CA GLU A 331 -31.68 5.76 14.31
C GLU A 331 -32.86 6.45 15.02
N HIS A 332 -34.07 6.35 14.47
CA HIS A 332 -35.30 6.89 15.04
C HIS A 332 -35.96 5.95 16.08
N GLU A 333 -35.56 4.68 16.13
CA GLU A 333 -36.09 3.68 17.08
C GLU A 333 -35.33 3.71 18.42
N ILE A 334 -34.07 4.15 18.43
CA ILE A 334 -33.24 4.10 19.62
C ILE A 334 -33.54 5.28 20.57
N PRO A 335 -33.81 5.02 21.87
CA PRO A 335 -34.09 6.09 22.82
C PRO A 335 -32.84 6.93 23.09
N ARG A 336 -33.02 8.24 23.35
CA ARG A 336 -31.90 9.13 23.67
C ARG A 336 -31.39 8.98 25.12
N MET A 337 -32.19 8.38 25.99
CA MET A 337 -31.73 7.98 27.33
C MET A 337 -30.87 6.72 27.20
N LEU A 338 -29.66 6.77 27.75
CA LEU A 338 -28.73 5.65 27.66
C LEU A 338 -29.28 4.44 28.43
N PRO A 339 -29.22 3.22 27.84
CA PRO A 339 -29.48 2.00 28.58
C PRO A 339 -28.38 1.77 29.61
N TYR A 340 -28.68 0.90 30.58
CA TYR A 340 -27.67 0.49 31.55
C TYR A 340 -26.51 -0.24 30.86
N THR A 341 -25.30 0.15 31.22
CA THR A 341 -24.04 -0.53 30.88
C THR A 341 -23.09 -0.40 32.06
N ASP A 342 -22.05 -1.23 32.11
CA ASP A 342 -20.98 -1.14 33.11
C ASP A 342 -20.28 0.23 33.16
N HIS A 343 -20.49 1.07 32.14
CA HIS A 343 -19.87 2.39 31.99
C HIS A 343 -20.86 3.54 32.15
N LEU A 344 -22.11 3.29 32.56
CA LEU A 344 -23.16 4.31 32.60
C LEU A 344 -22.74 5.57 33.37
N GLU A 345 -21.99 5.41 34.46
CA GLU A 345 -21.48 6.50 35.30
C GLU A 345 -20.62 7.52 34.52
N TRP A 346 -19.92 7.08 33.47
CA TRP A 346 -19.03 7.94 32.67
C TRP A 346 -19.80 8.94 31.80
N TYR A 347 -21.09 8.67 31.57
CA TYR A 347 -21.99 9.52 30.77
C TYR A 347 -22.77 10.53 31.61
N GLY A 348 -22.51 10.58 32.93
CA GLY A 348 -23.06 11.57 33.83
C GLY A 348 -22.68 13.02 33.45
N PRO A 349 -23.45 14.02 33.92
CA PRO A 349 -24.65 13.87 34.74
C PRO A 349 -25.94 13.62 33.92
N ARG A 350 -25.87 13.66 32.58
CA ARG A 350 -27.07 13.63 31.72
C ARG A 350 -27.54 12.23 31.37
N TYR A 351 -26.63 11.26 31.27
CA TYR A 351 -26.94 9.87 30.88
C TYR A 351 -27.72 9.77 29.55
N ARG A 352 -27.39 10.67 28.62
CA ARG A 352 -27.97 10.73 27.27
C ARG A 352 -26.96 10.31 26.20
N LEU A 353 -27.49 9.80 25.10
CA LEU A 353 -26.72 9.44 23.92
C LEU A 353 -26.16 10.67 23.20
N ASP A 354 -26.81 11.83 23.34
CA ASP A 354 -26.46 13.03 22.59
C ASP A 354 -25.04 13.56 22.91
N VAL A 355 -24.33 13.99 21.86
CA VAL A 355 -23.19 14.92 21.94
C VAL A 355 -23.67 16.24 21.37
N GLU A 356 -23.76 17.27 22.21
CA GLU A 356 -24.25 18.59 21.80
C GLU A 356 -23.10 19.48 21.32
N SER A 357 -23.41 20.35 20.36
CA SER A 357 -22.54 21.47 20.00
C SER A 357 -22.36 22.42 21.19
N SER A 358 -21.19 23.04 21.27
CA SER A 358 -20.85 24.05 22.27
C SER A 358 -21.09 25.47 21.75
N ASN A 359 -20.89 26.48 22.60
CA ASN A 359 -20.88 27.89 22.23
C ASN A 359 -19.51 28.38 21.69
N MET A 360 -18.66 27.46 21.23
CA MET A 360 -17.36 27.78 20.61
C MET A 360 -17.53 28.74 19.42
N GLN A 361 -16.57 29.66 19.27
CA GLN A 361 -16.51 30.54 18.12
C GLN A 361 -16.26 29.74 16.84
N ASN A 362 -17.02 30.06 15.80
CA ASN A 362 -16.87 29.45 14.48
C ASN A 362 -16.12 30.40 13.55
N ASP A 363 -14.94 29.98 13.12
CA ASP A 363 -14.04 30.76 12.27
C ASP A 363 -14.26 30.50 10.77
N ASN A 364 -15.28 29.71 10.42
CA ASN A 364 -15.65 29.40 9.04
C ASN A 364 -16.71 30.37 8.55
N ASP A 365 -16.31 31.53 8.02
CA ASP A 365 -17.26 32.43 7.38
C ASP A 365 -17.83 31.82 6.08
N THR A 366 -19.05 32.22 5.72
CA THR A 366 -19.75 31.67 4.55
C THR A 366 -18.98 31.91 3.25
N ALA A 367 -18.27 33.04 3.12
CA ALA A 367 -17.53 33.37 1.91
C ALA A 367 -16.32 32.43 1.72
N TYR A 368 -15.65 32.08 2.80
CA TYR A 368 -14.56 31.11 2.85
C TYR A 368 -15.07 29.72 2.44
N LEU A 369 -16.15 29.24 3.07
CA LEU A 369 -16.71 27.91 2.76
C LEU A 369 -17.17 27.80 1.31
N GLU A 370 -17.88 28.81 0.79
CA GLU A 370 -18.26 28.87 -0.62
C GLU A 370 -17.03 28.92 -1.53
N GLY A 371 -15.98 29.64 -1.12
CA GLY A 371 -14.70 29.70 -1.83
C GLY A 371 -14.02 28.34 -1.92
N VAL A 372 -13.92 27.60 -0.82
CA VAL A 372 -13.36 26.24 -0.77
C VAL A 372 -14.21 25.29 -1.60
N LYS A 373 -15.52 25.23 -1.35
CA LYS A 373 -16.46 24.38 -2.09
C LYS A 373 -16.37 24.62 -3.60
N ARG A 374 -16.34 25.89 -4.03
CA ARG A 374 -16.20 26.25 -5.44
C ARG A 374 -14.89 25.75 -6.03
N LYS A 375 -13.74 25.96 -5.35
CA LYS A 375 -12.44 25.47 -5.81
C LYS A 375 -12.41 23.96 -5.99
N VAL A 376 -12.96 23.22 -5.02
CA VAL A 376 -13.05 21.76 -5.07
C VAL A 376 -13.91 21.33 -6.27
N LEU A 377 -15.14 21.84 -6.39
CA LEU A 377 -16.06 21.49 -7.47
C LEU A 377 -15.54 21.90 -8.85
N GLU A 378 -14.91 23.07 -9.00
CA GLU A 378 -14.25 23.49 -10.24
C GLU A 378 -13.13 22.53 -10.62
N GLY A 379 -12.36 22.05 -9.63
CA GLY A 379 -11.33 21.05 -9.85
C GLY A 379 -11.87 19.78 -10.50
N LEU A 380 -13.07 19.34 -10.13
CA LEU A 380 -13.67 18.10 -10.62
C LEU A 380 -14.22 18.20 -12.05
N ARG A 381 -14.41 19.42 -12.59
CA ARG A 381 -15.05 19.63 -13.90
C ARG A 381 -14.23 19.18 -15.10
N ASP A 382 -12.90 19.32 -15.03
CA ASP A 382 -12.01 19.17 -16.19
C ASP A 382 -11.49 17.73 -16.40
N LEU A 383 -12.00 16.77 -15.64
CA LEU A 383 -11.51 15.39 -15.62
C LEU A 383 -12.33 14.47 -16.54
N PRO A 384 -11.74 13.37 -17.02
CA PRO A 384 -12.48 12.35 -17.76
C PRO A 384 -13.49 11.64 -16.85
N PHE A 385 -14.77 11.72 -17.24
CA PHE A 385 -15.87 11.11 -16.50
C PHE A 385 -15.68 9.60 -16.29
N ALA A 386 -15.72 9.15 -15.02
CA ALA A 386 -15.67 7.75 -14.61
C ALA A 386 -14.65 6.91 -15.42
N PRO A 387 -13.34 7.03 -15.15
CA PRO A 387 -12.29 6.41 -15.95
C PRO A 387 -12.58 4.92 -16.13
N SER A 388 -12.61 4.51 -17.40
CA SER A 388 -12.86 3.12 -17.78
C SER A 388 -11.59 2.33 -17.54
N VAL A 389 -11.55 1.64 -16.39
CA VAL A 389 -10.55 0.62 -16.12
C VAL A 389 -10.98 -0.64 -16.85
N GLY A 390 -10.10 -1.21 -17.68
CA GLY A 390 -10.31 -2.57 -18.16
C GLY A 390 -10.36 -3.48 -16.93
N LEU A 391 -11.51 -4.11 -16.67
CA LEU A 391 -11.58 -5.21 -15.72
C LEU A 391 -10.65 -6.31 -16.26
N GLN A 392 -9.46 -6.43 -15.67
CA GLN A 392 -8.82 -7.73 -15.63
C GLN A 392 -9.65 -8.56 -14.66
N ASP A 393 -10.20 -9.67 -15.14
CA ASP A 393 -10.74 -10.69 -14.26
C ASP A 393 -9.61 -11.04 -13.28
N VAL A 394 -9.79 -10.68 -12.01
CA VAL A 394 -8.96 -11.23 -10.94
C VAL A 394 -9.43 -12.68 -10.82
N PRO A 395 -8.58 -13.67 -11.12
CA PRO A 395 -8.99 -15.05 -11.05
C PRO A 395 -9.52 -15.32 -9.64
N ARG A 396 -10.72 -15.91 -9.53
CA ARG A 396 -11.38 -16.23 -8.23
C ARG A 396 -10.67 -17.36 -7.45
N MET A 397 -9.50 -17.70 -7.93
CA MET A 397 -8.67 -18.84 -7.59
C MET A 397 -7.40 -18.33 -6.92
N ASP A 398 -6.72 -19.19 -6.18
CA ASP A 398 -5.48 -18.82 -5.50
C ASP A 398 -4.45 -18.30 -6.51
N VAL A 399 -3.47 -17.48 -6.08
CA VAL A 399 -2.47 -16.91 -6.99
C VAL A 399 -1.73 -18.01 -7.76
N GLY A 400 -1.54 -19.19 -7.17
CA GLY A 400 -0.97 -20.36 -7.86
C GLY A 400 -1.86 -20.88 -9.00
N GLU A 401 -3.16 -20.99 -8.77
CA GLU A 401 -4.14 -21.45 -9.77
C GLU A 401 -4.36 -20.36 -10.86
N ALA A 402 -4.34 -19.08 -10.46
CA ALA A 402 -4.48 -17.90 -11.31
C ALA A 402 -3.37 -17.72 -12.35
N ILE A 403 -2.17 -18.20 -12.03
CA ILE A 403 -0.98 -18.13 -12.89
C ILE A 403 -0.67 -19.47 -13.57
N GLY A 404 -1.58 -20.45 -13.50
CA GLY A 404 -1.46 -21.75 -14.16
C GLY A 404 -0.43 -22.68 -13.52
N LEU A 405 -0.23 -22.60 -12.19
CA LEU A 405 0.59 -23.56 -11.42
C LEU A 405 -0.23 -24.72 -10.85
N VAL A 406 -1.53 -24.76 -11.13
CA VAL A 406 -2.39 -25.92 -10.86
C VAL A 406 -3.14 -26.18 -12.15
N ASP A 407 -2.68 -27.14 -12.94
CA ASP A 407 -3.48 -27.68 -14.04
C ASP A 407 -4.43 -28.74 -13.45
N GLU A 408 -5.73 -28.57 -13.69
CA GLU A 408 -6.77 -29.56 -13.38
C GLU A 408 -6.71 -30.80 -14.29
N GLU A 409 -5.66 -30.95 -15.12
CA GLU A 409 -5.44 -32.11 -15.99
C GLU A 409 -4.06 -32.80 -15.80
N ASP A 410 -3.33 -32.52 -14.72
CA ASP A 410 -2.08 -33.22 -14.38
C ASP A 410 -2.26 -34.23 -13.24
N GLU A 411 -3.05 -35.28 -13.47
CA GLU A 411 -2.95 -36.50 -12.66
C GLU A 411 -1.74 -37.38 -13.03
N GLU A 412 -0.91 -37.04 -14.04
CA GLU A 412 0.17 -37.96 -14.44
C GLU A 412 1.38 -37.35 -15.22
N SER A 413 1.83 -36.13 -14.93
CA SER A 413 3.12 -35.64 -15.44
C SER A 413 4.16 -35.44 -14.32
N GLU A 414 5.33 -36.06 -14.47
CA GLU A 414 6.46 -35.87 -13.55
C GLU A 414 6.90 -34.39 -13.60
N MET A 415 6.85 -33.71 -12.44
CA MET A 415 7.40 -32.35 -12.29
C MET A 415 8.82 -32.26 -12.84
N ASP A 416 9.08 -31.27 -13.70
CA ASP A 416 10.44 -31.05 -14.18
C ASP A 416 11.36 -30.44 -13.10
N GLU A 417 12.68 -30.55 -13.29
CA GLU A 417 13.68 -30.13 -12.30
C GLU A 417 13.61 -28.61 -12.00
N ILE A 418 13.13 -27.81 -12.95
CA ILE A 418 12.99 -26.35 -12.79
C ILE A 418 11.80 -26.05 -11.88
N ASP A 419 10.69 -26.75 -12.06
CA ASP A 419 9.48 -26.61 -11.23
C ASP A 419 9.66 -27.15 -9.81
N LEU A 420 10.43 -28.24 -9.66
CA LEU A 420 10.91 -28.69 -8.35
C LEU A 420 11.78 -27.61 -7.69
N ARG A 421 12.73 -27.00 -8.40
CA ARG A 421 13.59 -25.96 -7.81
C ARG A 421 12.82 -24.69 -7.45
N LEU A 422 11.91 -24.22 -8.29
CA LEU A 422 11.06 -23.05 -8.02
C LEU A 422 10.18 -23.29 -6.79
N SER A 423 9.51 -24.45 -6.72
CA SER A 423 8.71 -24.82 -5.56
C SER A 423 9.55 -25.02 -4.30
N HIS A 424 10.76 -25.59 -4.40
CA HIS A 424 11.72 -25.67 -3.31
C HIS A 424 12.27 -24.30 -2.90
N HIS A 425 12.41 -23.32 -3.80
CA HIS A 425 12.86 -21.97 -3.46
C HIS A 425 11.78 -21.23 -2.67
N VAL A 426 10.53 -21.32 -3.11
CA VAL A 426 9.35 -20.80 -2.41
C VAL A 426 9.16 -21.52 -1.06
N ARG A 427 9.33 -22.84 -1.00
CA ARG A 427 9.28 -23.61 0.26
C ARG A 427 10.45 -23.31 1.17
N ASN A 428 11.69 -23.19 0.70
CA ASN A 428 12.86 -22.97 1.55
C ASN A 428 12.85 -21.55 2.14
N ALA A 429 12.30 -20.56 1.43
CA ALA A 429 11.99 -19.25 1.99
C ALA A 429 10.99 -19.33 3.17
N HIS A 430 10.09 -20.33 3.17
CA HIS A 430 9.18 -20.62 4.28
C HIS A 430 9.72 -21.62 5.32
N THR A 431 10.65 -22.51 4.96
CA THR A 431 11.07 -23.66 5.81
C THR A 431 12.24 -23.33 6.73
N VAL A 432 12.97 -22.24 6.51
CA VAL A 432 13.92 -21.71 7.54
C VAL A 432 13.16 -21.06 8.71
N ARG A 433 11.84 -20.82 8.59
CA ARG A 433 11.01 -20.20 9.63
C ARG A 433 10.14 -21.16 10.46
N SER A 434 10.18 -22.49 10.25
CA SER A 434 9.26 -23.42 10.95
C SER A 434 9.90 -24.60 11.71
N SER A 435 11.23 -24.74 11.77
CA SER A 435 11.86 -25.81 12.56
C SER A 435 12.13 -25.41 14.02
N SER A 436 11.10 -24.98 14.74
CA SER A 436 11.06 -25.13 16.21
C SER A 436 9.64 -24.95 16.74
N THR A 437 8.81 -25.97 16.56
CA THR A 437 7.87 -26.54 17.56
C THR A 437 6.80 -27.35 16.85
N SER A 438 6.96 -28.68 16.84
CA SER A 438 5.83 -29.60 16.67
C SER A 438 5.78 -30.54 17.87
N SER A 439 4.67 -30.47 18.60
CA SER A 439 4.25 -31.49 19.55
C SER A 439 2.72 -31.53 19.54
N SER A 440 2.18 -32.71 19.20
CA SER A 440 0.87 -33.28 19.58
C SER A 440 -0.40 -32.49 19.24
N GLY A 441 -1.44 -33.03 18.61
CA GLY A 441 -1.79 -34.39 18.22
C GLY A 441 -3.26 -34.43 17.76
N GLU A 442 -3.65 -35.60 17.25
CA GLU A 442 -5.01 -36.16 17.11
C GLU A 442 -5.91 -35.77 15.91
N GLU A 443 -5.89 -36.72 14.97
CA GLU A 443 -6.96 -37.33 14.16
C GLU A 443 -8.42 -36.91 14.39
N GLN A 444 -9.17 -36.69 13.29
CA GLN A 444 -10.38 -37.48 12.99
C GLN A 444 -10.87 -37.31 11.54
N SER A 445 -11.22 -38.46 10.95
CA SER A 445 -11.70 -38.76 9.60
C SER A 445 -13.20 -38.47 9.38
N TYR A 446 -13.64 -38.27 8.12
CA TYR A 446 -14.86 -38.79 7.44
C TYR A 446 -14.99 -38.04 6.07
N SER A 447 -14.67 -38.62 4.92
CA SER A 447 -15.45 -39.49 4.01
C SER A 447 -16.64 -38.86 3.27
N SER A 448 -16.41 -38.62 1.97
CA SER A 448 -17.18 -39.03 0.77
C SER A 448 -18.54 -38.43 0.38
N GLY A 449 -18.63 -38.06 -0.92
CA GLY A 449 -19.82 -38.14 -1.79
C GLY A 449 -20.23 -36.79 -2.37
N ASP A 450 -19.82 -36.39 -3.58
CA ASP A 450 -20.19 -36.86 -4.93
C ASP A 450 -21.26 -36.00 -5.62
N GLU A 451 -20.94 -35.69 -6.89
CA GLU A 451 -21.81 -35.37 -8.04
C GLU A 451 -22.42 -33.96 -8.22
N ALA A 452 -21.83 -33.25 -9.19
CA ALA A 452 -22.46 -32.22 -10.02
C ALA A 452 -23.13 -32.85 -11.26
N PRO A 453 -23.98 -32.07 -11.97
CA PRO A 453 -23.96 -32.19 -13.43
C PRO A 453 -23.87 -30.84 -14.16
N GLU A 454 -23.19 -30.93 -15.30
CA GLU A 454 -22.87 -29.90 -16.29
C GLU A 454 -24.09 -29.31 -17.04
N SER A 455 -23.92 -28.09 -17.58
CA SER A 455 -24.57 -27.72 -18.85
C SER A 455 -23.77 -26.69 -19.67
N SER A 456 -23.10 -27.21 -20.70
CA SER A 456 -22.83 -26.67 -22.05
C SER A 456 -22.99 -25.18 -22.38
N ARG A 457 -21.88 -24.62 -22.89
CA ARG A 457 -21.73 -23.36 -23.66
C ARG A 457 -22.38 -23.43 -25.06
N THR A 458 -22.80 -22.29 -25.61
CA THR A 458 -22.52 -21.89 -27.01
C THR A 458 -22.43 -20.36 -27.18
N PRO A 459 -21.64 -19.81 -28.13
CA PRO A 459 -21.17 -18.43 -28.14
C PRO A 459 -21.86 -17.54 -29.21
N ARG A 460 -21.92 -16.23 -28.96
CA ARG A 460 -22.38 -15.22 -29.94
C ARG A 460 -21.29 -14.22 -30.33
N SER A 461 -21.27 -13.96 -31.63
CA SER A 461 -20.32 -13.25 -32.47
C SER A 461 -20.26 -11.72 -32.30
N ARG A 462 -19.05 -11.16 -32.42
CA ARG A 462 -18.74 -9.73 -32.64
C ARG A 462 -19.04 -9.27 -34.08
N PRO A 463 -19.27 -7.97 -34.28
CA PRO A 463 -18.80 -7.33 -35.51
C PRO A 463 -18.04 -6.00 -35.29
N GLY A 464 -17.04 -5.78 -36.14
CA GLY A 464 -16.91 -4.51 -36.88
C GLY A 464 -16.02 -3.41 -36.32
N ASN A 465 -14.76 -3.42 -36.76
CA ASN A 465 -13.78 -2.35 -36.64
C ASN A 465 -14.05 -1.25 -37.69
N THR A 466 -14.00 0.04 -37.33
CA THR A 466 -13.82 1.15 -38.29
C THR A 466 -12.92 2.25 -37.74
N ASN A 467 -11.81 2.47 -38.45
CA ASN A 467 -10.82 3.54 -38.31
C ASN A 467 -11.42 4.95 -38.24
N ARG A 468 -10.85 5.83 -37.40
CA ARG A 468 -10.85 7.28 -37.62
C ARG A 468 -9.65 7.98 -36.95
N THR A 469 -8.76 8.44 -37.83
CA THR A 469 -7.81 9.58 -37.82
C THR A 469 -7.74 10.53 -36.60
N ALA A 470 -6.50 10.78 -36.17
CA ALA A 470 -6.08 11.79 -35.19
C ALA A 470 -5.96 13.23 -35.76
N PRO A 471 -6.07 14.28 -34.92
CA PRO A 471 -5.58 15.62 -35.23
C PRO A 471 -4.37 16.06 -34.37
N LYS A 472 -3.45 16.79 -35.00
CA LYS A 472 -2.28 17.48 -34.45
C LYS A 472 -2.66 18.74 -33.66
N ARG A 473 -1.92 19.08 -32.58
CA ARG A 473 -1.74 20.45 -32.03
C ARG A 473 -0.53 20.48 -31.08
N ILE A 474 0.58 21.14 -31.42
CA ILE A 474 0.98 22.55 -31.16
C ILE A 474 1.28 22.80 -29.67
N PHE A 475 2.58 22.90 -29.35
CA PHE A 475 3.13 23.29 -28.05
C PHE A 475 3.27 24.82 -27.94
N PHE A 476 2.90 25.38 -26.77
CA PHE A 476 3.29 26.71 -26.33
C PHE A 476 4.12 26.57 -25.05
N ARG A 477 5.36 27.10 -25.08
CA ARG A 477 6.29 27.17 -23.93
C ARG A 477 6.01 28.47 -23.17
N ARG A 478 5.89 28.42 -21.84
CA ARG A 478 5.95 29.61 -20.97
C ARG A 478 6.88 29.34 -19.79
N GLU A 479 7.82 30.26 -19.63
CA GLU A 479 8.75 30.40 -18.50
C GLU A 479 8.02 30.97 -17.27
N THR A 480 8.41 30.53 -16.08
CA THR A 480 8.15 31.24 -14.82
C THR A 480 9.35 31.06 -13.89
N ASP A 481 10.09 32.15 -13.68
CA ASP A 481 11.08 32.32 -12.61
C ASP A 481 10.39 32.53 -11.26
N VAL A 482 10.89 31.89 -10.20
CA VAL A 482 10.58 32.23 -8.80
C VAL A 482 11.87 32.39 -8.01
N ILE A 483 12.04 33.59 -7.47
CA ILE A 483 13.15 34.08 -6.65
C ILE A 483 12.92 33.64 -5.19
N TRP A 484 13.89 32.94 -4.57
CA TRP A 484 13.97 32.80 -3.11
C TRP A 484 15.26 33.42 -2.59
N ASN A 485 15.12 34.41 -1.70
CA ASN A 485 16.23 35.12 -1.10
C ASN A 485 16.51 34.59 0.31
N SER A 486 17.75 34.14 0.48
CA SER A 486 18.60 34.02 1.68
C SER A 486 18.01 34.35 3.07
N HIS A 487 18.23 33.46 4.04
CA HIS A 487 19.07 33.65 5.24
C HIS A 487 18.91 32.45 6.20
N LEU A 488 19.91 31.56 6.21
CA LEU A 488 20.38 30.72 7.34
C LEU A 488 21.41 29.72 6.80
N ARG A 489 22.64 30.20 6.60
CA ARG A 489 23.84 29.37 6.43
C ARG A 489 24.76 29.64 7.60
N SER A 490 25.04 28.63 8.41
CA SER A 490 26.34 28.45 9.04
C SER A 490 26.44 27.05 9.64
N GLY A 491 27.36 26.24 9.10
CA GLY A 491 27.88 25.07 9.80
C GLY A 491 27.88 23.78 8.97
N LEU A 492 29.06 23.44 8.44
CA LEU A 492 29.45 22.16 7.83
C LEU A 492 29.03 21.96 6.36
N GLY A 493 30.02 22.11 5.49
CA GLY A 493 29.88 21.91 4.05
C GLY A 493 29.97 20.45 3.66
N VAL A 494 28.93 19.96 2.99
CA VAL A 494 28.97 18.88 1.99
C VAL A 494 27.97 19.30 0.92
N GLY A 495 28.44 19.52 -0.31
CA GLY A 495 27.59 19.94 -1.43
C GLY A 495 26.76 18.78 -1.95
N ALA A 496 25.44 18.84 -1.78
CA ALA A 496 24.50 17.98 -2.49
C ALA A 496 24.21 18.59 -3.87
N ALA A 497 24.58 17.88 -4.94
CA ALA A 497 24.17 18.22 -6.30
C ALA A 497 22.78 17.62 -6.55
N GLN A 498 21.77 18.49 -6.68
CA GLN A 498 20.49 18.18 -7.31
C GLN A 498 20.69 18.28 -8.82
N HIS A 499 20.71 17.15 -9.52
CA HIS A 499 20.49 17.11 -10.97
C HIS A 499 19.11 16.50 -11.21
N ALA A 500 18.20 17.34 -11.72
CA ALA A 500 16.98 16.88 -12.37
C ALA A 500 17.37 16.21 -13.69
N TRP A 501 16.85 15.02 -13.94
CA TRP A 501 17.07 14.30 -15.19
C TRP A 501 16.07 14.86 -16.22
N ASP A 502 16.57 15.54 -17.25
CA ASP A 502 15.75 16.00 -18.37
C ASP A 502 15.34 14.80 -19.24
N ASP A 503 14.09 14.76 -19.70
CA ASP A 503 13.56 13.67 -20.55
C ASP A 503 14.34 13.50 -21.88
N GLU A 504 14.98 14.58 -22.38
CA GLU A 504 15.88 14.51 -23.54
C GLU A 504 17.22 13.81 -23.22
N GLU A 505 17.69 13.88 -21.98
CA GLU A 505 18.93 13.23 -21.54
C GLU A 505 18.72 11.72 -21.37
N VAL A 506 17.54 11.30 -20.89
CA VAL A 506 17.11 9.90 -20.81
C VAL A 506 16.94 9.29 -22.20
N GLU A 507 16.27 9.96 -23.15
CA GLU A 507 16.19 9.48 -24.53
C GLU A 507 17.57 9.46 -25.22
N SER A 508 18.47 10.40 -24.90
CA SER A 508 19.84 10.39 -25.43
C SER A 508 20.66 9.23 -24.85
N ASN A 509 20.47 8.90 -23.57
CA ASN A 509 21.13 7.78 -22.89
C ASN A 509 20.59 6.43 -23.37
N VAL A 510 19.27 6.31 -23.61
CA VAL A 510 18.66 5.12 -24.22
C VAL A 510 19.15 4.94 -25.66
N ARG A 511 19.21 6.01 -26.46
CA ARG A 511 19.81 5.95 -27.81
C ARG A 511 21.33 5.73 -27.78
N ALA A 512 22.03 6.18 -26.75
CA ALA A 512 23.45 5.90 -26.57
C ALA A 512 23.69 4.44 -26.21
N VAL A 513 22.80 3.82 -25.41
CA VAL A 513 22.78 2.38 -25.13
C VAL A 513 22.42 1.59 -26.40
N GLU A 514 21.38 1.97 -27.14
CA GLU A 514 21.00 1.32 -28.40
C GLU A 514 22.11 1.40 -29.46
N ASN A 515 22.74 2.56 -29.63
CA ASN A 515 23.85 2.72 -30.58
C ASN A 515 25.15 2.06 -30.10
N SER A 516 25.40 1.94 -28.79
CA SER A 516 26.60 1.26 -28.28
C SER A 516 26.52 -0.26 -28.36
N PHE A 517 25.34 -0.87 -28.33
CA PHE A 517 25.20 -2.32 -28.54
C PHE A 517 25.42 -2.74 -30.01
N VAL A 518 25.17 -1.85 -30.98
CA VAL A 518 25.32 -2.15 -32.42
C VAL A 518 26.73 -1.82 -32.94
N ASP A 519 27.44 -0.87 -32.31
CA ASP A 519 28.77 -0.39 -32.73
C ASP A 519 29.93 -0.87 -31.83
N LEU A 520 29.76 -1.94 -31.03
CA LEU A 520 30.87 -2.62 -30.33
C LEU A 520 31.75 -3.41 -31.31
N GLY A 521 32.35 -2.68 -32.25
CA GLY A 521 33.55 -3.07 -32.96
C GLY A 521 34.72 -3.12 -31.97
N MET A 522 35.39 -4.26 -31.95
CA MET A 522 36.68 -4.56 -31.32
C MET A 522 37.55 -3.33 -31.00
N GLY A 523 37.74 -3.02 -29.71
CA GLY A 523 38.66 -1.96 -29.30
C GLY A 523 38.85 -1.78 -27.80
N GLN A 524 39.82 -2.52 -27.24
CA GLN A 524 40.37 -2.48 -25.86
C GLN A 524 39.50 -3.07 -24.74
N MET A 525 39.79 -4.34 -24.39
CA MET A 525 39.28 -5.00 -23.18
C MET A 525 39.70 -4.23 -21.94
N THR A 526 38.72 -3.82 -21.12
CA THR A 526 38.99 -3.06 -19.89
C THR A 526 38.89 -3.93 -18.65
N SER A 527 38.03 -4.95 -18.64
CA SER A 527 37.91 -5.92 -17.53
C SER A 527 39.07 -6.92 -17.42
N GLY A 528 39.83 -7.12 -18.50
CA GLY A 528 40.96 -8.07 -18.54
C GLY A 528 40.56 -9.55 -18.52
N VAL A 529 39.26 -9.87 -18.67
CA VAL A 529 38.73 -11.25 -18.73
C VAL A 529 38.69 -11.72 -20.19
N THR A 530 39.21 -12.91 -20.46
CA THR A 530 39.14 -13.57 -21.78
C THR A 530 38.18 -14.75 -21.78
N LEU A 531 37.76 -15.22 -22.95
CA LEU A 531 36.86 -16.38 -23.07
C LEU A 531 37.40 -17.63 -22.38
N ASP A 532 38.73 -17.82 -22.41
CA ASP A 532 39.43 -18.96 -21.79
C ASP A 532 39.35 -18.94 -20.25
N ASP A 533 39.09 -17.77 -19.65
CA ASP A 533 38.98 -17.59 -18.21
C ASP A 533 37.58 -17.99 -17.67
N ILE A 534 36.58 -18.12 -18.55
CA ILE A 534 35.17 -18.33 -18.18
C ILE A 534 34.77 -19.80 -18.28
N LYS A 535 34.51 -20.41 -17.12
CA LYS A 535 33.96 -21.77 -16.99
C LYS A 535 32.47 -21.81 -17.33
N GLY A 536 31.90 -23.01 -17.33
CA GLY A 536 30.46 -23.23 -17.54
C GLY A 536 30.11 -23.63 -18.97
N ASN A 537 28.85 -24.06 -19.14
CA ASN A 537 28.36 -24.72 -20.36
C ASN A 537 27.79 -23.77 -21.42
N ALA A 538 27.81 -22.45 -21.18
CA ALA A 538 27.32 -21.48 -22.15
C ALA A 538 28.19 -21.44 -23.42
N PRO A 539 27.58 -21.30 -24.62
CA PRO A 539 28.29 -21.03 -25.87
C PRO A 539 29.22 -19.79 -25.83
N ASP A 540 30.27 -19.81 -26.65
CA ASP A 540 31.29 -18.75 -26.67
C ASP A 540 30.73 -17.37 -27.04
N ASP A 541 29.71 -17.31 -27.90
CA ASP A 541 29.00 -16.07 -28.24
C ASP A 541 28.26 -15.47 -27.04
N GLN A 542 27.67 -16.32 -26.19
CA GLN A 542 27.03 -15.88 -24.95
C GLN A 542 28.04 -15.43 -23.90
N LYS A 543 29.16 -16.16 -23.76
CA LYS A 543 30.27 -15.74 -22.89
C LYS A 543 30.86 -14.40 -23.34
N GLN A 544 31.02 -14.20 -24.65
CA GLN A 544 31.51 -12.95 -25.22
C GLN A 544 30.55 -11.78 -24.95
N MET A 545 29.24 -12.04 -24.96
CA MET A 545 28.22 -11.07 -24.60
C MET A 545 28.27 -10.69 -23.12
N CYS A 546 28.47 -11.66 -22.22
CA CYS A 546 28.71 -11.38 -20.80
C CYS A 546 29.95 -10.50 -20.57
N ILE A 547 31.05 -10.78 -21.28
CA ILE A 547 32.26 -9.93 -21.24
C ILE A 547 31.93 -8.51 -21.70
N GLY A 548 31.16 -8.37 -22.79
CA GLY A 548 30.75 -7.06 -23.30
C GLY A 548 29.92 -6.25 -22.29
N VAL A 549 29.00 -6.89 -21.57
CA VAL A 549 28.25 -6.24 -20.49
C VAL A 549 29.16 -5.83 -19.34
N LEU A 550 30.07 -6.70 -18.90
CA LEU A 550 31.04 -6.37 -17.86
C LEU A 550 31.95 -5.21 -18.27
N ASP A 551 32.44 -5.20 -19.52
CA ASP A 551 33.26 -4.13 -20.07
C ASP A 551 32.48 -2.81 -20.16
N PHE A 552 31.20 -2.84 -20.55
CA PHE A 552 30.34 -1.66 -20.54
C PHE A 552 30.31 -1.01 -19.15
N TYR A 553 29.99 -1.80 -18.12
CA TYR A 553 29.96 -1.32 -16.73
C TYR A 553 31.35 -0.88 -16.22
N SER A 554 32.41 -1.46 -16.76
CA SER A 554 33.80 -1.14 -16.42
C SER A 554 34.36 0.07 -17.19
N SER A 555 33.66 0.56 -18.22
CA SER A 555 34.11 1.66 -19.09
C SER A 555 33.59 3.05 -18.70
N LEU A 556 32.62 3.13 -17.79
CA LEU A 556 31.97 4.38 -17.34
C LEU A 556 32.91 5.20 -16.43
N LYS A 557 33.80 6.00 -17.03
CA LYS A 557 34.79 6.85 -16.33
C LYS A 557 34.12 7.92 -15.46
N ASP A 558 34.83 8.33 -14.39
CA ASP A 558 34.45 9.35 -13.40
C ASP A 558 33.39 8.98 -12.32
N HIS A 559 33.02 7.69 -12.21
CA HIS A 559 32.16 7.19 -11.15
C HIS A 559 32.88 6.23 -10.20
N PHE A 560 32.48 6.20 -8.92
CA PHE A 560 32.89 5.20 -7.93
C PHE A 560 32.73 3.75 -8.44
N ALA A 561 31.71 3.53 -9.27
CA ALA A 561 31.44 2.31 -10.02
C ALA A 561 32.62 1.81 -10.87
N TYR A 562 33.39 2.73 -11.50
CA TYR A 562 34.52 2.40 -12.37
C TYR A 562 35.59 1.57 -11.64
N SER A 563 35.95 2.00 -10.42
CA SER A 563 36.99 1.33 -9.63
C SER A 563 36.58 -0.08 -9.20
N VAL A 564 35.29 -0.28 -8.91
CA VAL A 564 34.73 -1.58 -8.49
C VAL A 564 34.54 -2.53 -9.66
N GLY A 565 34.01 -2.04 -10.79
CA GLY A 565 33.78 -2.85 -11.99
C GLY A 565 35.06 -3.44 -12.56
N GLN A 566 36.15 -2.66 -12.58
CA GLN A 566 37.49 -3.10 -13.01
C GLN A 566 38.09 -4.23 -12.16
N ARG A 567 37.61 -4.42 -10.92
CA ARG A 567 38.08 -5.46 -9.99
C ARG A 567 37.18 -6.70 -9.99
N LEU A 568 36.01 -6.63 -10.63
CA LEU A 568 35.06 -7.73 -10.72
C LEU A 568 35.48 -8.70 -11.82
N LYS A 569 35.58 -9.98 -11.47
CA LYS A 569 35.96 -11.06 -12.38
C LYS A 569 34.77 -11.96 -12.66
N LEU A 570 34.49 -12.19 -13.94
CA LEU A 570 33.52 -13.19 -14.37
C LEU A 570 34.19 -14.57 -14.42
N LEU A 571 33.71 -15.53 -13.63
CA LEU A 571 34.32 -16.86 -13.48
C LEU A 571 33.56 -17.96 -14.21
N GLU A 572 32.24 -17.91 -14.20
CA GLU A 572 31.40 -18.97 -14.77
C GLU A 572 30.15 -18.38 -15.42
N VAL A 573 29.80 -18.93 -16.57
CA VAL A 573 28.55 -18.66 -17.28
C VAL A 573 27.95 -19.98 -17.71
N SER A 574 26.77 -20.29 -17.17
CA SER A 574 26.08 -21.54 -17.40
C SER A 574 24.62 -21.28 -17.81
N VAL A 575 24.13 -22.01 -18.80
CA VAL A 575 22.76 -21.90 -19.32
C VAL A 575 22.11 -23.29 -19.33
N GLY A 576 20.91 -23.37 -18.76
CA GLY A 576 20.07 -24.57 -18.74
C GLY A 576 19.33 -24.78 -20.06
N PRO A 577 18.97 -26.03 -20.40
CA PRO A 577 18.19 -26.33 -21.59
C PRO A 577 16.80 -25.67 -21.53
N MET A 578 16.25 -25.31 -22.68
CA MET A 578 14.89 -24.81 -22.76
C MET A 578 13.88 -25.96 -22.67
N ILE A 579 13.07 -25.96 -21.62
CA ILE A 579 12.01 -26.95 -21.38
C ILE A 579 10.72 -26.18 -21.16
N ASN A 580 9.66 -26.48 -21.91
CA ASN A 580 8.34 -25.82 -21.76
C ASN A 580 8.37 -24.27 -21.78
N LYS A 581 9.23 -23.68 -22.62
CA LYS A 581 9.49 -22.21 -22.68
C LYS A 581 10.07 -21.61 -21.38
N LYS A 582 10.66 -22.46 -20.55
CA LYS A 582 11.42 -22.10 -19.35
C LYS A 582 12.90 -22.36 -19.61
N SER A 583 13.77 -21.47 -19.17
CA SER A 583 15.23 -21.69 -19.18
C SER A 583 15.88 -20.96 -18.00
N GLN A 584 17.12 -21.32 -17.69
CA GLN A 584 17.87 -20.78 -16.56
C GLN A 584 19.23 -20.29 -17.05
N ALA A 585 19.69 -19.16 -16.53
CA ALA A 585 21.04 -18.65 -16.71
C ALA A 585 21.67 -18.40 -15.35
N ILE A 586 22.90 -18.87 -15.16
CA ILE A 586 23.68 -18.71 -13.94
C ILE A 586 24.99 -18.04 -14.29
N VAL A 587 25.32 -17.00 -13.55
CA VAL A 587 26.58 -16.27 -13.66
C VAL A 587 27.25 -16.25 -12.30
N VAL A 588 28.55 -16.54 -12.28
CA VAL A 588 29.37 -16.48 -11.08
C VAL A 588 30.47 -15.45 -11.26
N CYS A 589 30.49 -14.45 -10.39
CA CYS A 589 31.50 -13.41 -10.34
C CYS A 589 32.31 -13.47 -9.05
N GLU A 590 33.50 -12.89 -9.06
CA GLU A 590 34.40 -12.79 -7.91
C GLU A 590 35.00 -11.39 -7.81
N ILE A 591 35.13 -10.88 -6.58
CA ILE A 591 35.83 -9.61 -6.31
C ILE A 591 36.56 -9.65 -4.97
N SER A 592 37.79 -9.15 -4.93
CA SER A 592 38.54 -8.94 -3.68
C SER A 592 38.24 -7.55 -3.12
N LEU A 593 37.89 -7.49 -1.83
CA LEU A 593 37.56 -6.23 -1.16
C LEU A 593 38.81 -5.49 -0.71
N GLU A 594 38.86 -4.20 -1.03
CA GLU A 594 39.89 -3.27 -0.58
C GLU A 594 39.26 -2.16 0.30
N ASP A 595 40.11 -1.39 1.00
CA ASP A 595 39.67 -0.40 1.99
C ASP A 595 38.75 0.69 1.42
N ASP A 596 38.90 1.04 0.14
CA ASP A 596 38.06 2.03 -0.55
C ASP A 596 36.64 1.53 -0.85
N MET A 597 36.37 0.24 -0.68
CA MET A 597 35.05 -0.37 -0.84
C MET A 597 34.29 -0.51 0.48
N LEU A 598 34.88 -0.10 1.61
CA LEU A 598 34.33 -0.31 2.94
C LEU A 598 33.67 0.98 3.47
N ASN A 599 32.70 0.80 4.36
CA ASN A 599 32.13 1.87 5.17
C ASN A 599 33.01 2.18 6.39
N LEU A 600 32.62 3.19 7.17
CA LEU A 600 33.32 3.61 8.40
C LEU A 600 33.43 2.51 9.48
N LEU A 601 32.65 1.43 9.37
CA LEU A 601 32.70 0.27 10.26
C LEU A 601 33.65 -0.84 9.75
N GLY A 602 34.38 -0.61 8.65
CA GLY A 602 35.33 -1.57 8.07
C GLY A 602 34.66 -2.76 7.38
N THR A 603 33.42 -2.59 6.91
CA THR A 603 32.63 -3.62 6.20
C THR A 603 32.17 -3.11 4.83
N LEU A 604 31.88 -4.00 3.88
CA LEU A 604 31.47 -3.63 2.52
C LEU A 604 30.38 -2.54 2.54
N HIS A 605 30.64 -1.43 1.85
CA HIS A 605 29.72 -0.31 1.76
C HIS A 605 28.44 -0.71 1.00
N GLY A 606 27.27 -0.25 1.46
CA GLY A 606 25.99 -0.60 0.87
C GLY A 606 25.90 -0.23 -0.62
N GLY A 607 26.45 0.93 -1.00
CA GLY A 607 26.53 1.36 -2.40
C GLY A 607 27.42 0.46 -3.27
N CYS A 608 28.49 -0.12 -2.72
CA CYS A 608 29.29 -1.12 -3.43
C CYS A 608 28.47 -2.37 -3.71
N THR A 609 27.69 -2.81 -2.70
CA THR A 609 26.91 -4.03 -2.88
C THR A 609 25.79 -3.84 -3.89
N ALA A 610 25.07 -2.71 -3.83
CA ALA A 610 24.03 -2.40 -4.80
C ALA A 610 24.59 -2.43 -6.23
N TYR A 611 25.77 -1.84 -6.45
CA TYR A 611 26.46 -1.89 -7.74
C TYR A 611 26.84 -3.31 -8.16
N LEU A 612 27.44 -4.11 -7.26
CA LEU A 612 27.85 -5.48 -7.56
C LEU A 612 26.65 -6.38 -7.92
N ILE A 613 25.53 -6.21 -7.22
CA ILE A 613 24.28 -6.90 -7.50
C ILE A 613 23.75 -6.52 -8.88
N ASP A 614 23.73 -5.23 -9.21
CA ASP A 614 23.23 -4.72 -10.48
C ASP A 614 24.04 -5.30 -11.65
N VAL A 615 25.36 -5.20 -11.59
CA VAL A 615 26.26 -5.73 -12.63
C VAL A 615 26.07 -7.24 -12.81
N CYS A 616 26.08 -8.02 -11.73
CA CYS A 616 25.98 -9.48 -11.82
C CYS A 616 24.59 -9.96 -12.29
N SER A 617 23.52 -9.23 -11.94
CA SER A 617 22.16 -9.52 -12.41
C SER A 617 22.02 -9.19 -13.90
N SER A 618 22.55 -8.05 -14.33
CA SER A 618 22.57 -7.62 -15.73
C SER A 618 23.34 -8.58 -16.63
N ILE A 619 24.50 -9.10 -16.17
CA ILE A 619 25.27 -10.10 -16.94
C ILE A 619 24.47 -11.40 -17.12
N ALA A 620 23.77 -11.87 -16.09
CA ALA A 620 22.94 -13.08 -16.15
C ALA A 620 21.71 -12.91 -17.05
N ILE A 621 21.08 -11.72 -17.01
CA ILE A 621 19.94 -11.36 -17.86
C ILE A 621 20.33 -11.31 -19.34
N ALA A 622 21.54 -10.84 -19.65
CA ALA A 622 22.02 -10.66 -21.01
C ALA A 622 21.94 -11.98 -21.82
N ILE A 623 22.31 -13.10 -21.22
CA ILE A 623 22.38 -14.42 -21.89
C ILE A 623 21.12 -15.28 -21.75
N ALA A 624 20.10 -14.75 -21.09
CA ALA A 624 18.82 -15.41 -20.90
C ALA A 624 17.99 -15.66 -22.21
N PRO A 625 18.14 -14.95 -23.35
CA PRO A 625 17.19 -15.03 -24.48
C PRO A 625 17.40 -16.23 -25.41
N GLN A 626 17.65 -17.43 -24.89
CA GLN A 626 17.29 -18.61 -25.69
C GLN A 626 15.76 -18.56 -25.88
N GLY A 627 15.29 -18.27 -27.11
CA GLY A 627 13.86 -18.31 -27.48
C GLY A 627 13.22 -17.00 -27.95
N VAL A 628 13.95 -15.88 -28.00
CA VAL A 628 13.37 -14.61 -28.47
C VAL A 628 13.65 -14.43 -29.96
N ASN A 629 12.62 -14.50 -30.78
CA ASN A 629 12.72 -14.36 -32.25
C ASN A 629 13.12 -12.94 -32.72
N ASN A 630 13.27 -11.97 -31.81
CA ASN A 630 13.61 -10.59 -32.15
C ASN A 630 14.40 -9.87 -31.02
N PRO A 631 15.72 -9.67 -31.16
CA PRO A 631 16.57 -9.00 -30.17
C PRO A 631 16.16 -7.55 -29.86
N GLU A 632 15.53 -6.83 -30.80
CA GLU A 632 15.16 -5.42 -30.64
C GLU A 632 13.99 -5.19 -29.67
N GLU A 633 13.12 -6.18 -29.44
CA GLU A 633 12.03 -6.08 -28.44
C GLU A 633 12.42 -6.54 -27.03
N TRP A 634 13.64 -7.08 -26.87
CA TRP A 634 14.08 -7.78 -25.66
C TRP A 634 14.27 -6.82 -24.48
N TRP A 635 15.03 -5.75 -24.67
CA TRP A 635 15.39 -4.82 -23.59
C TRP A 635 14.18 -4.11 -22.96
N GLY A 636 13.07 -3.97 -23.68
CA GLY A 636 11.82 -3.41 -23.16
C GLY A 636 10.94 -4.39 -22.37
N LYS A 637 11.29 -5.68 -22.33
CA LYS A 637 10.54 -6.76 -21.63
C LYS A 637 11.32 -7.41 -20.48
N VAL A 638 12.53 -6.92 -20.23
CA VAL A 638 13.43 -7.35 -19.18
C VAL A 638 13.16 -6.52 -17.92
N SER A 639 13.06 -7.17 -16.77
CA SER A 639 13.03 -6.49 -15.47
C SER A 639 13.98 -7.17 -14.51
N VAL A 640 14.75 -6.39 -13.74
CA VAL A 640 15.36 -6.90 -12.51
C VAL A 640 14.21 -7.05 -11.51
N SER A 641 13.80 -8.29 -11.20
CA SER A 641 12.56 -8.58 -10.49
C SER A 641 12.48 -7.95 -9.08
N GLN A 642 11.26 -7.66 -8.63
CA GLN A 642 10.91 -7.08 -7.31
C GLN A 642 11.18 -8.00 -6.10
N ALA A 643 11.86 -9.13 -6.29
CA ALA A 643 12.09 -10.17 -5.27
C ALA A 643 13.52 -10.72 -5.36
N LEU A 644 14.51 -9.83 -5.31
CA LEU A 644 15.91 -10.25 -5.28
C LEU A 644 16.29 -10.72 -3.87
N ASN A 645 16.50 -12.03 -3.70
CA ASN A 645 17.00 -12.57 -2.44
C ASN A 645 18.52 -12.37 -2.36
N VAL A 646 18.96 -11.39 -1.56
CA VAL A 646 20.38 -11.11 -1.30
C VAL A 646 20.77 -11.76 0.02
N LEU A 647 21.45 -12.91 -0.07
CA LEU A 647 22.02 -13.56 1.11
C LEU A 647 23.44 -13.05 1.36
N TYR A 648 23.67 -12.47 2.54
CA TYR A 648 25.01 -12.22 3.09
C TYR A 648 25.29 -13.23 4.20
N HIS A 649 26.27 -14.11 3.98
CA HIS A 649 26.64 -15.12 4.98
C HIS A 649 27.42 -14.55 6.17
N ALA A 650 28.15 -13.44 5.97
CA ALA A 650 28.91 -12.75 7.02
C ALA A 650 29.27 -11.31 6.61
N PRO A 651 29.62 -10.42 7.56
CA PRO A 651 30.15 -9.09 7.25
C PRO A 651 31.48 -9.21 6.49
N ALA A 652 31.52 -8.71 5.25
CA ALA A 652 32.71 -8.77 4.42
C ALA A 652 33.66 -7.60 4.74
N ARG A 653 34.89 -7.92 5.12
CA ARG A 653 35.92 -6.95 5.55
C ARG A 653 37.04 -6.84 4.51
N SER A 654 37.91 -5.85 4.67
CA SER A 654 39.11 -5.68 3.84
C SER A 654 39.88 -6.99 3.67
N GLY A 655 40.36 -7.28 2.46
CA GLY A 655 41.11 -8.49 2.13
C GLY A 655 40.27 -9.75 1.96
N THR A 656 38.94 -9.67 2.13
CA THR A 656 38.03 -10.80 1.85
C THR A 656 37.73 -10.88 0.36
N THR A 657 37.75 -12.08 -0.21
CA THR A 657 37.25 -12.32 -1.56
C THR A 657 35.79 -12.72 -1.50
N LEU A 658 34.94 -12.03 -2.27
CA LEU A 658 33.53 -12.32 -2.41
C LEU A 658 33.26 -13.10 -3.68
N ARG A 659 32.38 -14.08 -3.57
CA ARG A 659 31.82 -14.82 -4.69
C ARG A 659 30.34 -14.48 -4.80
N ILE A 660 29.94 -14.00 -5.98
CA ILE A 660 28.59 -13.55 -6.28
C ILE A 660 27.98 -14.53 -7.29
N VAL A 661 26.88 -15.18 -6.91
CA VAL A 661 26.15 -16.11 -7.80
C VAL A 661 24.83 -15.48 -8.16
N SER A 662 24.64 -15.16 -9.43
CA SER A 662 23.44 -14.56 -9.98
C SER A 662 22.71 -15.58 -10.85
N GLU A 663 21.44 -15.81 -10.54
CA GLU A 663 20.59 -16.81 -11.20
C GLU A 663 19.34 -16.13 -11.77
N THR A 664 19.15 -16.27 -13.06
CA THR A 664 18.04 -15.70 -13.83
C THR A 664 17.23 -16.82 -14.46
N ILE A 665 15.90 -16.73 -14.34
CA ILE A 665 14.97 -17.63 -15.02
C ILE A 665 14.25 -16.86 -16.12
N VAL A 666 14.05 -17.53 -17.25
CA VAL A 666 13.21 -17.07 -18.34
C VAL A 666 11.92 -17.88 -18.35
N LEU A 667 10.79 -17.19 -18.42
CA LEU A 667 9.45 -17.78 -18.55
C LEU A 667 8.70 -17.04 -19.66
N GLY A 668 8.39 -17.74 -20.75
CA GLY A 668 7.48 -17.23 -21.79
C GLY A 668 7.92 -15.89 -22.42
N GLY A 669 9.24 -15.65 -22.53
CA GLY A 669 9.81 -14.43 -23.11
C GLY A 669 10.02 -13.28 -22.12
N ARG A 670 9.86 -13.51 -20.82
CA ARG A 670 10.27 -12.60 -19.74
C ARG A 670 11.44 -13.21 -18.98
N ALA A 671 12.42 -12.40 -18.60
CA ALA A 671 13.54 -12.81 -17.74
C ALA A 671 13.47 -12.09 -16.40
N GLY A 672 13.81 -12.80 -15.33
CA GLY A 672 13.92 -12.24 -13.99
C GLY A 672 15.00 -12.94 -13.18
N THR A 673 15.83 -12.15 -12.50
CA THR A 673 16.81 -12.66 -11.54
C THR A 673 16.07 -13.12 -10.29
N ILE A 674 16.18 -14.40 -9.97
CA ILE A 674 15.48 -15.03 -8.83
C ILE A 674 16.38 -15.15 -7.60
N ARG A 675 17.71 -15.08 -7.77
CA ARG A 675 18.69 -15.17 -6.69
C ARG A 675 19.94 -14.40 -7.06
N CYS A 676 20.46 -13.60 -6.13
CA CYS A 676 21.81 -13.05 -6.20
C CYS A 676 22.47 -13.23 -4.84
N GLU A 677 23.30 -14.26 -4.72
CA GLU A 677 23.92 -14.64 -3.45
C GLU A 677 25.34 -14.08 -3.37
N VAL A 678 25.66 -13.41 -2.25
CA VAL A 678 26.98 -12.83 -2.00
C VAL A 678 27.62 -13.57 -0.83
N SER A 679 28.60 -14.42 -1.14
CA SER A 679 29.27 -15.27 -0.15
C SER A 679 30.75 -14.90 -0.01
N THR A 680 31.28 -14.97 1.21
CA THR A 680 32.72 -14.83 1.46
C THR A 680 33.41 -16.14 1.08
N PHE A 681 34.34 -16.10 0.13
CA PHE A 681 35.10 -17.27 -0.28
C PHE A 681 36.25 -17.51 0.71
N ILE A 682 36.21 -18.64 1.43
CA ILE A 682 37.35 -19.16 2.19
C ILE A 682 37.97 -20.26 1.33
N SER A 683 39.20 -20.06 0.88
CA SER A 683 39.89 -21.09 0.10
C SER A 683 40.10 -22.35 0.95
N GLY A 684 39.54 -23.49 0.51
CA GLY A 684 39.90 -24.81 1.02
C GLY A 684 38.83 -25.65 1.73
N ILE A 685 37.53 -25.38 1.55
CA ILE A 685 36.47 -26.31 1.97
C ILE A 685 35.59 -26.58 0.74
N GLU A 686 35.80 -27.76 0.13
CA GLU A 686 34.97 -28.32 -0.96
C GLU A 686 33.62 -28.82 -0.45
#